data_AF-A0A8H3G9H0-F1
#
_entry.id   AF-A0A8H3G9H0-F1
#
_cell.length_a   1.000
_cell.length_b   1.000
_cell.length_c   1.000
_cell.angle_alpha   90.00
_cell.angle_beta   90.00
_cell.angle_gamma   90.00
#
_symmetry.space_group_name_H-M   'P 1'
#
loop_
_entity.id
_entity.type
_entity.pdbx_description
1 polymer ?
#
loop_
_entity_poly.entity_id
_entity_poly.type
_entity_poly.pdbx_seq_one_letter_code
_entity_poly.pdbx_strand_id
1 'polypeptide(L)'
;MGVRNTLILGGVLSVAVYVHSEPILSMSPVARAGSQLPVLPNYQLDSKIAHYLGPYGARYAVPSKISSEVPKGCNVTMINILQRHDARYPTKDSGAEIDTALAKLKGVTNINEPSLKFISTFNYTYVADQLNDFGRKQSYISGQIIAKKYASLGTAKFVRAAQKPRIVESARWWKQGFQGAVFDVPIASLPQPDVSIIISDTSNNTLNVQTCKSAEAIDPAPGDIASGDWLGRFAPPITKRLNKLLPGAGLNDNDTINLMSLCGFDTAANNGNPSPWCAAFDQSVWKNYEYYYDLEKYYSKSYGSAYARSQGSGWVNELLSRLTDTPVQDQTTTNNTLDSNPATFPIGPSAPRIYADFSSDNNIAMILSALGILRDAKPLPPAGPIPSSSTQQFVVSKLVPFAGSTVVEKLSCPALPEKEYVRIIINDAVIPLTDLAPCGKLGATQGLCALGKFVESQAEMNPVKYAPLAVQDSKDLECCEQHEQLEEENSRWHSLIVDQCKPIKAFRNALIVGCGILFLGAYAFSESPHHKTHPGQRHEGDLPALPTYHLDRKLIEHLGPYGPRHAVPSKISSDTPEGCSVSMISILQRHGARYPTGDGEGARIEAALNKLSRVTSTTDPSLEFALDFKYPYMADQMVLFGQKQMYVSGQIIAKKYASLGSKAFVRSTKEERIAESAGWWEQGFKGALFDVPTSELPYPAVAMPVSDKFNNTLDVQTCPAAKALNPPLGDTASAEWLATFAPPITNRLNDRLPGANLTDRDVFSLMNLCGFDSAAKNGAASPWCGAFSLDEWKSYEYYHDLEKYWSKSYGSAYARSLGAGWVNELLSRLTGNPVQDSTSTNSTLDSDHKTFPIGSCAPRIFADFSSDNNIATILASLGILRDSAPLPSTGPIPSSETQQFVVSRMVPFGGLTLVEKLSCSGPDLNGDYVRVLVNDAVISMDILPECTGSDKMNGLCRLDKFVQSQAYARQGGNFTACFQ
;
A
#
# COMPACT_ATOMS: atom_id res chain seq x y z
N MET A 1 -57.64 -0.15 -43.27
CA MET A 1 -58.18 -1.25 -44.12
C MET A 1 -57.96 -0.87 -45.57
N GLY A 2 -57.52 -1.80 -46.42
CA GLY A 2 -57.19 -1.57 -47.85
C GLY A 2 -55.91 -0.74 -48.10
N VAL A 3 -55.11 -0.96 -49.15
CA VAL A 3 -55.01 -2.03 -50.18
C VAL A 3 -53.49 -2.14 -50.51
N ARG A 4 -52.75 -3.23 -50.23
CA ARG A 4 -52.46 -4.46 -51.04
C ARG A 4 -51.79 -4.20 -52.41
N ASN A 5 -50.80 -4.97 -52.94
CA ASN A 5 -50.00 -6.18 -52.55
C ASN A 5 -48.72 -6.21 -53.48
N THR A 6 -47.68 -7.08 -53.56
CA THR A 6 -47.30 -8.47 -53.14
C THR A 6 -45.74 -8.61 -53.08
N LEU A 7 -45.17 -9.74 -52.61
CA LEU A 7 -43.74 -10.10 -52.38
C LEU A 7 -43.42 -11.55 -52.90
N ILE A 8 -42.20 -12.10 -53.09
CA ILE A 8 -40.76 -11.67 -53.20
C ILE A 8 -39.88 -12.87 -53.73
N LEU A 9 -38.55 -12.75 -53.84
CA LEU A 9 -37.53 -13.80 -54.20
C LEU A 9 -36.57 -14.08 -53.00
N GLY A 10 -35.66 -15.09 -52.93
CA GLY A 10 -35.15 -16.13 -53.87
C GLY A 10 -33.71 -15.84 -54.37
N GLY A 11 -32.67 -16.70 -54.34
CA GLY A 11 -32.47 -18.10 -53.84
C GLY A 11 -31.00 -18.32 -53.38
N VAL A 12 -30.61 -19.41 -52.67
CA VAL A 12 -30.26 -20.80 -53.10
C VAL A 12 -28.81 -20.98 -53.65
N LEU A 13 -28.08 -22.10 -53.55
CA LEU A 13 -27.69 -23.05 -52.47
C LEU A 13 -26.69 -24.13 -53.04
N SER A 14 -25.79 -24.71 -52.23
CA SER A 14 -25.23 -26.10 -52.38
C SER A 14 -24.26 -26.46 -53.56
N VAL A 15 -23.38 -27.50 -53.56
CA VAL A 15 -22.76 -28.43 -52.54
C VAL A 15 -21.56 -29.23 -53.16
N ALA A 16 -20.68 -29.81 -52.30
CA ALA A 16 -19.79 -31.01 -52.49
C ALA A 16 -18.28 -30.95 -52.90
N VAL A 17 -17.42 -31.13 -51.88
CA VAL A 17 -16.29 -32.11 -51.71
C VAL A 17 -15.39 -32.55 -52.89
N TYR A 18 -14.07 -32.26 -52.85
CA TYR A 18 -12.97 -33.25 -52.64
C TYR A 18 -11.60 -32.60 -52.35
N VAL A 19 -10.56 -33.43 -52.13
CA VAL A 19 -9.24 -33.11 -51.50
C VAL A 19 -8.11 -32.94 -52.54
N HIS A 20 -7.18 -31.98 -52.36
CA HIS A 20 -5.70 -32.15 -52.50
C HIS A 20 -4.88 -30.88 -52.14
N SER A 21 -3.54 -31.02 -52.21
CA SER A 21 -2.43 -30.19 -51.71
C SER A 21 -2.17 -28.83 -52.39
N GLU A 22 -1.34 -28.00 -51.72
CA GLU A 22 -0.68 -26.77 -52.22
C GLU A 22 0.37 -27.04 -53.34
N PRO A 23 1.17 -26.05 -53.85
CA PRO A 23 1.18 -24.59 -53.64
C PRO A 23 1.39 -23.74 -54.94
N ILE A 24 1.82 -22.48 -54.77
CA ILE A 24 2.63 -21.63 -55.70
C ILE A 24 1.88 -20.67 -56.66
N LEU A 25 2.12 -19.35 -56.45
CA LEU A 25 2.12 -18.16 -57.35
C LEU A 25 0.99 -18.00 -58.40
N SER A 26 0.47 -16.84 -58.78
CA SER A 26 0.57 -15.41 -58.41
C SER A 26 0.18 -14.65 -59.68
N MET A 27 -0.78 -13.73 -59.62
CA MET A 27 -0.62 -12.39 -60.22
C MET A 27 -1.74 -11.44 -59.75
N SER A 28 -1.37 -10.18 -59.51
CA SER A 28 -2.22 -9.18 -58.85
C SER A 28 -2.95 -8.26 -59.85
N PRO A 29 -4.15 -7.76 -59.51
CA PRO A 29 -4.57 -6.42 -59.90
C PRO A 29 -3.85 -5.38 -59.03
N VAL A 30 -3.41 -4.28 -59.63
CA VAL A 30 -2.76 -3.15 -58.93
C VAL A 30 -3.78 -2.03 -58.64
N ALA A 31 -3.46 -1.21 -57.63
CA ALA A 31 -4.25 -0.13 -57.01
C ALA A 31 -5.27 -0.63 -55.95
N ARG A 32 -5.39 0.04 -54.79
CA ARG A 32 -4.90 1.38 -54.38
C ARG A 32 -4.23 1.29 -53.00
N ALA A 33 -3.24 2.14 -52.72
CA ALA A 33 -2.50 2.12 -51.44
C ALA A 33 -3.31 2.73 -50.26
N GLY A 34 -4.39 2.05 -49.85
CA GLY A 34 -5.06 2.29 -48.57
C GLY A 34 -4.29 1.60 -47.45
N SER A 35 -3.82 2.35 -46.46
CA SER A 35 -2.81 1.87 -45.51
C SER A 35 -3.43 1.02 -44.37
N GLN A 36 -3.56 -0.28 -44.60
CA GLN A 36 -4.03 -1.28 -43.62
C GLN A 36 -3.42 -1.06 -42.22
N LEU A 37 -4.25 -1.08 -41.17
CA LEU A 37 -3.78 -0.91 -39.80
C LEU A 37 -2.85 -2.06 -39.37
N PRO A 38 -1.88 -1.83 -38.47
CA PRO A 38 -1.14 -2.90 -37.81
C PRO A 38 -2.11 -3.88 -37.14
N VAL A 39 -1.74 -5.16 -37.12
CA VAL A 39 -2.55 -6.23 -36.52
C VAL A 39 -1.89 -6.65 -35.21
N LEU A 40 -2.67 -6.71 -34.12
CA LEU A 40 -2.21 -7.19 -32.81
C LEU A 40 -1.61 -8.61 -32.92
N PRO A 41 -0.64 -8.98 -32.06
CA PRO A 41 0.03 -10.27 -32.18
C PRO A 41 -0.97 -11.42 -32.06
N ASN A 42 -0.92 -12.36 -33.00
CA ASN A 42 -1.95 -13.39 -33.11
C ASN A 42 -1.87 -14.40 -31.94
N TYR A 43 -3.01 -14.64 -31.30
CA TYR A 43 -3.19 -15.63 -30.25
C TYR A 43 -3.81 -16.86 -30.91
N GLN A 44 -2.98 -17.84 -31.27
CA GLN A 44 -3.23 -18.87 -32.30
C GLN A 44 -4.16 -20.02 -31.84
N LEU A 45 -5.11 -19.71 -30.97
CA LEU A 45 -6.02 -20.63 -30.30
C LEU A 45 -7.43 -20.52 -30.90
N ASP A 46 -8.22 -21.60 -30.90
CA ASP A 46 -9.62 -21.55 -31.39
C ASP A 46 -10.40 -20.48 -30.62
N SER A 47 -11.15 -19.63 -31.34
CA SER A 47 -11.99 -18.56 -30.78
C SER A 47 -12.97 -19.06 -29.72
N LYS A 48 -13.41 -20.33 -29.80
CA LYS A 48 -14.27 -21.00 -28.82
C LYS A 48 -13.57 -21.35 -27.50
N ILE A 49 -12.26 -21.10 -27.41
CA ILE A 49 -11.46 -21.12 -26.18
C ILE A 49 -10.93 -19.71 -25.92
N ALA A 50 -10.27 -19.07 -26.90
CA ALA A 50 -9.60 -17.78 -26.75
C ALA A 50 -10.52 -16.63 -26.28
N HIS A 51 -11.80 -16.63 -26.70
CA HIS A 51 -12.80 -15.65 -26.27
C HIS A 51 -13.56 -16.07 -24.99
N TYR A 52 -13.01 -17.03 -24.23
CA TYR A 52 -13.58 -17.61 -23.01
C TYR A 52 -12.50 -17.88 -21.93
N LEU A 53 -11.45 -17.03 -21.90
CA LEU A 53 -10.33 -17.09 -20.94
C LEU A 53 -10.41 -15.99 -19.86
N GLY A 54 -11.58 -15.35 -19.69
CA GLY A 54 -11.82 -14.26 -18.76
C GLY A 54 -10.76 -13.15 -18.89
N PRO A 55 -10.11 -12.75 -17.79
CA PRO A 55 -9.09 -11.70 -17.81
C PRO A 55 -7.72 -12.17 -18.33
N TYR A 56 -7.55 -13.42 -18.79
CA TYR A 56 -6.26 -13.98 -19.21
C TYR A 56 -6.17 -14.31 -20.71
N GLY A 57 -7.22 -14.05 -21.50
CA GLY A 57 -7.16 -14.06 -22.95
C GLY A 57 -6.51 -12.78 -23.51
N ALA A 58 -5.96 -12.85 -24.73
CA ALA A 58 -5.49 -11.66 -25.46
C ALA A 58 -6.67 -10.82 -26.00
N ARG A 59 -6.49 -9.50 -26.13
CA ARG A 59 -7.46 -8.62 -26.82
C ARG A 59 -7.72 -9.12 -28.25
N TYR A 60 -9.00 -9.34 -28.55
CA TYR A 60 -9.53 -9.59 -29.89
C TYR A 60 -10.50 -8.45 -30.29
N ALA A 61 -10.84 -8.37 -31.58
CA ALA A 61 -11.86 -7.43 -32.06
C ALA A 61 -13.26 -7.98 -31.71
N VAL A 62 -13.96 -7.30 -30.80
CA VAL A 62 -15.30 -7.68 -30.35
C VAL A 62 -16.32 -7.32 -31.44
N PRO A 63 -17.23 -8.21 -31.85
CA PRO A 63 -18.25 -7.88 -32.85
C PRO A 63 -19.26 -6.84 -32.35
N SER A 64 -19.46 -5.76 -33.12
CA SER A 64 -20.57 -4.81 -32.92
C SER A 64 -21.53 -4.80 -34.11
N LYS A 65 -22.77 -4.37 -33.87
CA LYS A 65 -23.79 -4.07 -34.89
C LYS A 65 -23.62 -2.67 -35.50
N ILE A 66 -22.74 -1.85 -34.94
CA ILE A 66 -22.51 -0.45 -35.31
C ILE A 66 -21.08 -0.32 -35.86
N SER A 67 -20.91 0.31 -37.02
CA SER A 67 -19.59 0.49 -37.65
C SER A 67 -18.70 1.41 -36.82
N SER A 68 -17.43 1.02 -36.65
CA SER A 68 -16.39 1.83 -35.99
C SER A 68 -15.76 2.89 -36.89
N GLU A 69 -16.11 2.90 -38.19
CA GLU A 69 -15.79 4.01 -39.10
C GLU A 69 -16.36 5.34 -38.58
N VAL A 70 -15.69 6.45 -38.89
CA VAL A 70 -16.18 7.79 -38.51
C VAL A 70 -17.42 8.12 -39.36
N PRO A 71 -18.56 8.55 -38.76
CA PRO A 71 -19.78 8.82 -39.51
C PRO A 71 -19.58 9.90 -40.59
N LYS A 72 -20.24 9.74 -41.75
CA LYS A 72 -20.08 10.66 -42.88
C LYS A 72 -20.49 12.09 -42.50
N GLY A 73 -19.54 13.03 -42.58
CA GLY A 73 -19.74 14.43 -42.17
C GLY A 73 -19.37 14.72 -40.71
N CYS A 74 -18.83 13.74 -39.99
CA CYS A 74 -18.16 13.92 -38.71
C CYS A 74 -16.63 13.83 -38.88
N ASN A 75 -15.89 14.52 -38.01
CA ASN A 75 -14.46 14.35 -37.79
C ASN A 75 -14.21 14.10 -36.30
N VAL A 76 -13.29 13.20 -35.94
CA VAL A 76 -12.83 13.06 -34.54
C VAL A 76 -11.95 14.27 -34.21
N THR A 77 -12.17 14.88 -33.04
CA THR A 77 -11.46 16.08 -32.55
C THR A 77 -10.65 15.84 -31.27
N MET A 78 -10.96 14.77 -30.52
CA MET A 78 -10.17 14.29 -29.38
C MET A 78 -10.43 12.79 -29.16
N ILE A 79 -9.46 12.06 -28.62
CA ILE A 79 -9.66 10.72 -28.04
C ILE A 79 -9.13 10.62 -26.62
N ASN A 80 -9.88 9.89 -25.78
CA ASN A 80 -9.46 9.43 -24.47
C ASN A 80 -9.39 7.90 -24.49
N ILE A 81 -8.19 7.36 -24.29
CA ILE A 81 -7.93 5.91 -24.29
C ILE A 81 -7.74 5.47 -22.84
N LEU A 82 -8.38 4.36 -22.47
CA LEU A 82 -8.18 3.67 -21.21
C LEU A 82 -7.76 2.23 -21.56
N GLN A 83 -6.51 1.87 -21.28
CA GLN A 83 -5.96 0.56 -21.64
C GLN A 83 -5.54 -0.23 -20.39
N ARG A 84 -5.86 -1.53 -20.37
CA ARG A 84 -5.29 -2.47 -19.40
C ARG A 84 -3.81 -2.71 -19.73
N HIS A 85 -3.04 -3.06 -18.71
CA HIS A 85 -1.72 -3.65 -18.93
C HIS A 85 -1.76 -4.86 -19.87
N ASP A 86 -0.62 -5.19 -20.46
CA ASP A 86 -0.52 -6.27 -21.44
C ASP A 86 -0.52 -7.67 -20.79
N ALA A 87 -0.34 -8.69 -21.63
CA ALA A 87 -0.13 -10.06 -21.19
C ALA A 87 1.13 -10.20 -20.32
N ARG A 88 0.98 -10.96 -19.25
CA ARG A 88 1.91 -11.10 -18.14
C ARG A 88 1.99 -12.55 -17.69
N TYR A 89 3.00 -12.86 -16.89
CA TYR A 89 2.99 -14.04 -16.04
C TYR A 89 1.97 -13.91 -14.89
N PRO A 90 1.64 -15.00 -14.17
CA PRO A 90 0.82 -14.97 -12.96
C PRO A 90 1.31 -13.96 -11.91
N THR A 91 0.44 -13.56 -10.99
CA THR A 91 0.86 -12.79 -9.80
C THR A 91 1.65 -13.69 -8.85
N LYS A 92 2.33 -13.12 -7.85
CA LYS A 92 3.00 -13.92 -6.79
C LYS A 92 2.07 -15.01 -6.23
N ASP A 93 0.86 -14.62 -5.86
CA ASP A 93 -0.06 -15.45 -5.09
C ASP A 93 -0.69 -16.55 -5.96
N SER A 94 -1.31 -16.18 -7.09
CA SER A 94 -1.80 -17.16 -8.08
C SER A 94 -0.68 -17.99 -8.70
N GLY A 95 0.56 -17.50 -8.71
CA GLY A 95 1.73 -18.29 -9.05
C GLY A 95 1.97 -19.44 -8.07
N ALA A 96 1.92 -19.16 -6.76
CA ALA A 96 2.04 -20.17 -5.71
C ALA A 96 0.86 -21.17 -5.70
N GLU A 97 -0.35 -20.71 -6.03
CA GLU A 97 -1.52 -21.57 -6.20
C GLU A 97 -1.38 -22.52 -7.41
N ILE A 98 -0.84 -22.01 -8.53
CA ILE A 98 -0.50 -22.80 -9.72
C ILE A 98 0.64 -23.79 -9.41
N ASP A 99 1.71 -23.37 -8.73
CA ASP A 99 2.81 -24.24 -8.31
C ASP A 99 2.33 -25.36 -7.38
N THR A 100 1.36 -25.08 -6.51
CA THR A 100 0.71 -26.09 -5.65
C THR A 100 -0.06 -27.13 -6.47
N ALA A 101 -0.81 -26.69 -7.48
CA ALA A 101 -1.52 -27.59 -8.40
C ALA A 101 -0.54 -28.41 -9.28
N LEU A 102 0.55 -27.80 -9.74
CA LEU A 102 1.60 -28.47 -10.51
C LEU A 102 2.43 -29.44 -9.66
N ALA A 103 2.67 -29.15 -8.38
CA ALA A 103 3.41 -30.03 -7.47
C ALA A 103 2.73 -31.40 -7.30
N LYS A 104 1.39 -31.41 -7.21
CA LYS A 104 0.55 -32.62 -7.18
C LYS A 104 0.74 -33.51 -8.41
N LEU A 105 1.10 -32.93 -9.56
CA LEU A 105 1.32 -33.66 -10.81
C LEU A 105 2.71 -34.28 -10.93
N LYS A 106 3.71 -33.80 -10.18
CA LYS A 106 5.10 -34.30 -10.24
C LYS A 106 5.24 -35.77 -9.84
N GLY A 107 4.28 -36.33 -9.12
CA GLY A 107 4.22 -37.75 -8.75
C GLY A 107 3.55 -38.68 -9.78
N VAL A 108 2.94 -38.15 -10.84
CA VAL A 108 2.10 -38.94 -11.76
C VAL A 108 2.94 -39.57 -12.87
N THR A 109 3.34 -40.83 -12.68
CA THR A 109 4.25 -41.55 -13.60
C THR A 109 3.59 -42.20 -14.82
N ASN A 110 2.30 -42.54 -14.75
CA ASN A 110 1.61 -43.36 -15.76
C ASN A 110 0.53 -42.57 -16.54
N ILE A 111 0.93 -41.50 -17.21
CA ILE A 111 0.01 -40.66 -18.01
C ILE A 111 -0.30 -41.34 -19.36
N ASN A 112 -1.37 -42.12 -19.38
CA ASN A 112 -1.83 -42.83 -20.58
C ASN A 112 -2.52 -41.91 -21.60
N GLU A 113 -3.27 -40.93 -21.12
CA GLU A 113 -4.07 -39.99 -21.92
C GLU A 113 -3.19 -39.11 -22.82
N PRO A 114 -3.25 -39.23 -24.16
CA PRO A 114 -2.38 -38.49 -25.07
C PRO A 114 -2.41 -36.97 -24.88
N SER A 115 -3.58 -36.37 -24.61
CA SER A 115 -3.73 -34.93 -24.41
C SER A 115 -3.04 -34.40 -23.15
N LEU A 116 -2.68 -35.27 -22.20
CA LEU A 116 -2.05 -34.90 -20.92
C LEU A 116 -0.57 -35.29 -20.81
N LYS A 117 -0.01 -36.01 -21.79
CA LYS A 117 1.38 -36.52 -21.71
C LYS A 117 2.44 -35.43 -21.57
N PHE A 118 2.16 -34.22 -22.03
CA PHE A 118 3.05 -33.08 -21.92
C PHE A 118 3.41 -32.70 -20.46
N ILE A 119 2.56 -33.07 -19.48
CA ILE A 119 2.71 -32.72 -18.06
C ILE A 119 4.06 -33.20 -17.50
N SER A 120 4.55 -34.37 -17.90
CA SER A 120 5.85 -34.90 -17.48
C SER A 120 7.06 -34.10 -18.00
N THR A 121 6.83 -33.20 -18.96
CA THR A 121 7.82 -32.32 -19.58
C THR A 121 7.49 -30.82 -19.43
N PHE A 122 6.39 -30.47 -18.74
CA PHE A 122 5.95 -29.09 -18.60
C PHE A 122 6.83 -28.37 -17.57
N ASN A 123 7.55 -27.33 -18.02
CA ASN A 123 8.47 -26.58 -17.19
C ASN A 123 7.91 -25.18 -16.89
N TYR A 124 7.52 -24.96 -15.64
CA TYR A 124 6.97 -23.69 -15.17
C TYR A 124 8.08 -22.85 -14.52
N THR A 125 8.58 -21.85 -15.25
CA THR A 125 9.69 -20.97 -14.82
C THR A 125 9.33 -19.50 -14.98
N TYR A 126 8.10 -19.14 -14.64
CA TYR A 126 7.56 -17.81 -14.87
C TYR A 126 7.94 -16.84 -13.73
N VAL A 127 8.39 -15.64 -14.07
CA VAL A 127 8.72 -14.61 -13.08
C VAL A 127 7.48 -13.78 -12.77
N ALA A 128 7.03 -13.82 -11.52
CA ALA A 128 5.77 -13.23 -11.08
C ALA A 128 5.59 -11.75 -11.49
N ASP A 129 4.34 -11.37 -11.78
CA ASP A 129 3.86 -10.02 -12.07
C ASP A 129 4.45 -9.30 -13.31
N GLN A 130 5.50 -9.84 -13.97
CA GLN A 130 6.17 -9.26 -15.15
C GLN A 130 5.39 -9.44 -16.46
N LEU A 131 5.56 -8.51 -17.41
CA LEU A 131 5.11 -8.67 -18.80
C LEU A 131 5.94 -9.73 -19.53
N ASN A 132 5.29 -10.46 -20.45
CA ASN A 132 5.96 -11.34 -21.41
C ASN A 132 6.04 -10.67 -22.80
N ASP A 133 6.86 -11.20 -23.70
CA ASP A 133 7.15 -10.54 -24.98
C ASP A 133 5.95 -10.49 -25.93
N PHE A 134 4.98 -11.39 -25.77
CA PHE A 134 3.66 -11.25 -26.42
C PHE A 134 2.97 -9.97 -25.94
N GLY A 135 2.89 -9.78 -24.62
CA GLY A 135 2.31 -8.58 -24.02
C GLY A 135 2.97 -7.29 -24.48
N ARG A 136 4.31 -7.23 -24.43
CA ARG A 136 5.09 -6.06 -24.90
C ARG A 136 4.72 -5.67 -26.34
N LYS A 137 4.54 -6.66 -27.22
CA LYS A 137 4.09 -6.48 -28.61
C LYS A 137 2.63 -5.99 -28.70
N GLN A 138 1.75 -6.37 -27.77
CA GLN A 138 0.37 -5.86 -27.74
C GLN A 138 0.32 -4.34 -27.53
N SER A 139 0.96 -3.78 -26.48
CA SER A 139 0.95 -2.32 -26.29
C SER A 139 1.69 -1.57 -27.38
N TYR A 140 2.84 -2.08 -27.82
CA TYR A 140 3.58 -1.48 -28.93
C TYR A 140 2.72 -1.37 -30.20
N ILE A 141 2.06 -2.46 -30.60
CA ILE A 141 1.19 -2.45 -31.78
C ILE A 141 -0.09 -1.63 -31.53
N SER A 142 -0.65 -1.62 -30.31
CA SER A 142 -1.76 -0.73 -29.93
C SER A 142 -1.39 0.75 -30.11
N GLY A 143 -0.18 1.15 -29.74
CA GLY A 143 0.35 2.50 -29.98
C GLY A 143 0.40 2.85 -31.46
N GLN A 144 0.92 1.95 -32.29
CA GLN A 144 0.93 2.13 -33.76
C GLN A 144 -0.49 2.20 -34.36
N ILE A 145 -1.43 1.38 -33.87
CA ILE A 145 -2.84 1.39 -34.31
C ILE A 145 -3.47 2.76 -34.01
N ILE A 146 -3.30 3.31 -32.81
CA ILE A 146 -3.85 4.63 -32.45
C ILE A 146 -3.21 5.73 -33.31
N ALA A 147 -1.88 5.77 -33.39
CA ALA A 147 -1.15 6.79 -34.17
C ALA A 147 -1.58 6.82 -35.64
N LYS A 148 -1.90 5.65 -36.22
CA LYS A 148 -2.35 5.52 -37.61
C LYS A 148 -3.85 5.77 -37.80
N LYS A 149 -4.70 5.24 -36.91
CA LYS A 149 -6.17 5.39 -36.97
C LYS A 149 -6.61 6.84 -36.73
N TYR A 150 -5.91 7.56 -35.86
CA TYR A 150 -6.25 8.93 -35.45
C TYR A 150 -5.20 9.97 -35.88
N ALA A 151 -4.47 9.71 -36.97
CA ALA A 151 -3.41 10.58 -37.49
C ALA A 151 -3.85 12.05 -37.74
N SER A 152 -5.14 12.29 -37.98
CA SER A 152 -5.74 13.63 -38.12
C SER A 152 -5.71 14.48 -36.84
N LEU A 153 -5.46 13.87 -35.67
CA LEU A 153 -5.28 14.58 -34.39
C LEU A 153 -3.81 15.02 -34.15
N GLY A 154 -2.89 14.66 -35.05
CA GLY A 154 -1.46 14.92 -34.91
C GLY A 154 -0.75 13.95 -33.94
N THR A 155 0.47 14.31 -33.55
CA THR A 155 1.38 13.45 -32.77
C THR A 155 1.52 13.85 -31.29
N ALA A 156 0.90 14.97 -30.90
CA ALA A 156 0.80 15.44 -29.53
C ALA A 156 -0.14 14.54 -28.72
N LYS A 157 0.32 14.07 -27.56
CA LYS A 157 -0.37 13.11 -26.70
C LYS A 157 -0.02 13.35 -25.24
N PHE A 158 -0.88 12.87 -24.34
CA PHE A 158 -0.64 12.85 -22.90
C PHE A 158 -0.93 11.45 -22.36
N VAL A 159 0.04 10.84 -21.67
CA VAL A 159 -0.04 9.43 -21.23
C VAL A 159 0.16 9.33 -19.73
N ARG A 160 -0.84 8.79 -19.02
CA ARG A 160 -0.71 8.47 -17.59
C ARG A 160 -0.72 6.95 -17.36
N ALA A 161 -0.13 6.51 -16.26
CA ALA A 161 -0.20 5.12 -15.82
C ALA A 161 -0.39 5.02 -14.31
N ALA A 162 -1.17 4.06 -13.82
CA ALA A 162 -1.07 3.65 -12.44
C ALA A 162 0.33 3.05 -12.17
N GLN A 163 0.97 3.42 -11.06
CA GLN A 163 2.38 3.12 -10.76
C GLN A 163 2.61 1.67 -10.28
N LYS A 164 2.13 0.67 -11.04
CA LYS A 164 2.55 -0.74 -10.92
C LYS A 164 3.53 -1.06 -12.07
N PRO A 165 4.65 -1.77 -11.84
CA PRO A 165 5.70 -1.95 -12.85
C PRO A 165 5.20 -2.35 -14.24
N ARG A 166 4.31 -3.36 -14.34
CA ARG A 166 3.74 -3.79 -15.63
C ARG A 166 2.81 -2.76 -16.30
N ILE A 167 2.09 -1.94 -15.52
CA ILE A 167 1.16 -0.94 -16.05
C ILE A 167 1.97 0.21 -16.65
N VAL A 168 3.01 0.65 -15.93
CA VAL A 168 4.00 1.60 -16.43
C VAL A 168 4.71 1.03 -17.66
N GLU A 169 5.20 -0.21 -17.63
CA GLU A 169 5.88 -0.84 -18.78
C GLU A 169 4.99 -0.90 -20.02
N SER A 170 3.69 -1.24 -19.87
CA SER A 170 2.70 -1.23 -20.96
C SER A 170 2.59 0.17 -21.59
N ALA A 171 2.47 1.22 -20.76
CA ALA A 171 2.42 2.62 -21.22
C ALA A 171 3.69 3.05 -21.97
N ARG A 172 4.87 2.57 -21.54
CA ARG A 172 6.16 2.84 -22.18
C ARG A 172 6.26 2.15 -23.56
N TRP A 173 5.85 0.89 -23.66
CA TRP A 173 5.75 0.17 -24.93
C TRP A 173 4.75 0.82 -25.90
N TRP A 174 3.61 1.28 -25.39
CA TRP A 174 2.63 2.01 -26.18
C TRP A 174 3.16 3.34 -26.72
N LYS A 175 3.90 4.12 -25.90
CA LYS A 175 4.55 5.36 -26.36
C LYS A 175 5.60 5.10 -27.44
N GLN A 176 6.44 4.07 -27.26
CA GLN A 176 7.42 3.61 -28.25
C GLN A 176 6.75 3.28 -29.60
N GLY A 177 5.65 2.54 -29.55
CA GLY A 177 4.85 2.17 -30.73
C GLY A 177 4.15 3.35 -31.39
N PHE A 178 3.54 4.23 -30.61
CA PHE A 178 2.91 5.46 -31.10
C PHE A 178 3.92 6.37 -31.82
N GLN A 179 5.15 6.45 -31.32
CA GLN A 179 6.24 7.22 -31.93
C GLN A 179 6.79 6.60 -33.23
N GLY A 180 6.39 5.36 -33.57
CA GLY A 180 6.94 4.64 -34.72
C GLY A 180 8.40 4.21 -34.54
N ALA A 181 8.91 4.23 -33.30
CA ALA A 181 10.27 3.79 -32.98
C ALA A 181 10.38 2.25 -33.03
N VAL A 182 11.60 1.73 -33.12
CA VAL A 182 11.86 0.27 -33.20
C VAL A 182 11.44 -0.46 -31.92
N PHE A 183 10.96 -1.71 -32.07
CA PHE A 183 10.53 -2.53 -30.93
C PHE A 183 11.71 -3.13 -30.16
N ASP A 184 12.73 -3.64 -30.86
CA ASP A 184 13.82 -4.41 -30.26
C ASP A 184 14.85 -3.51 -29.55
N VAL A 185 14.45 -2.94 -28.41
CA VAL A 185 15.25 -2.04 -27.57
C VAL A 185 15.21 -2.45 -26.09
N PRO A 186 16.23 -2.14 -25.28
CA PRO A 186 16.20 -2.41 -23.84
C PRO A 186 15.08 -1.63 -23.15
N ILE A 187 14.35 -2.29 -22.22
CA ILE A 187 13.26 -1.69 -21.43
C ILE A 187 13.71 -0.40 -20.70
N ALA A 188 14.98 -0.29 -20.34
CA ALA A 188 15.56 0.93 -19.76
C ALA A 188 15.39 2.15 -20.68
N SER A 189 15.54 1.99 -21.99
CA SER A 189 15.54 3.08 -22.99
C SER A 189 14.16 3.59 -23.42
N LEU A 190 13.07 2.91 -23.02
CA LEU A 190 11.73 3.27 -23.47
C LEU A 190 11.25 4.62 -22.92
N PRO A 191 10.48 5.42 -23.69
CA PRO A 191 9.89 6.68 -23.23
C PRO A 191 8.98 6.46 -22.00
N GLN A 192 9.18 7.22 -20.92
CA GLN A 192 8.31 7.16 -19.73
C GLN A 192 6.89 7.68 -20.04
N PRO A 193 5.83 7.23 -19.33
CA PRO A 193 4.56 7.97 -19.30
C PRO A 193 4.79 9.40 -18.76
N ASP A 194 3.92 10.32 -19.14
CA ASP A 194 4.00 11.74 -18.75
C ASP A 194 3.61 11.93 -17.27
N VAL A 195 2.77 11.04 -16.73
CA VAL A 195 2.52 10.89 -15.28
C VAL A 195 2.49 9.42 -14.87
N SER A 196 3.10 9.07 -13.74
CA SER A 196 2.84 7.81 -13.04
C SER A 196 2.12 8.11 -11.72
N ILE A 197 0.85 7.71 -11.60
CA ILE A 197 0.01 7.98 -10.43
C ILE A 197 0.25 6.89 -9.38
N ILE A 198 0.68 7.28 -8.18
CA ILE A 198 0.98 6.40 -7.05
C ILE A 198 -0.24 5.52 -6.73
N ILE A 199 -0.03 4.22 -6.53
CA ILE A 199 -1.08 3.29 -6.08
C ILE A 199 -1.02 3.19 -4.56
N SER A 200 -2.10 3.51 -3.86
CA SER A 200 -2.21 3.34 -2.41
C SER A 200 -3.65 3.50 -1.90
N ASP A 201 -3.95 2.73 -0.85
CA ASP A 201 -5.04 2.85 0.13
C ASP A 201 -5.33 4.27 0.65
N THR A 202 -4.37 5.19 0.65
CA THR A 202 -4.52 6.58 1.08
C THR A 202 -3.98 7.60 0.07
N SER A 203 -3.93 7.25 -1.22
CA SER A 203 -3.69 8.21 -2.29
C SER A 203 -4.68 8.01 -3.42
N ASN A 204 -5.49 9.04 -3.69
CA ASN A 204 -6.50 8.97 -4.74
C ASN A 204 -5.82 8.77 -6.11
N ASN A 205 -6.29 7.75 -6.83
CA ASN A 205 -5.76 7.31 -8.10
C ASN A 205 -6.89 6.73 -8.94
N THR A 206 -7.39 7.51 -9.88
CA THR A 206 -8.45 7.13 -10.83
C THR A 206 -8.12 5.91 -11.69
N LEU A 207 -6.83 5.55 -11.80
CA LEU A 207 -6.34 4.42 -12.59
C LEU A 207 -6.04 3.16 -11.75
N ASN A 208 -6.04 3.26 -10.41
CA ASN A 208 -6.04 2.11 -9.50
C ASN A 208 -6.56 2.51 -8.10
N VAL A 209 -7.88 2.45 -7.94
CA VAL A 209 -8.54 2.87 -6.70
C VAL A 209 -8.37 1.83 -5.59
N GLN A 210 -7.77 2.25 -4.49
CA GLN A 210 -7.70 1.52 -3.22
C GLN A 210 -8.25 2.31 -2.03
N THR A 211 -8.60 3.59 -2.21
CA THR A 211 -9.00 4.51 -1.13
C THR A 211 -10.41 4.27 -0.56
N CYS A 212 -11.20 3.39 -1.17
CA CYS A 212 -12.55 3.06 -0.71
C CYS A 212 -12.50 1.98 0.39
N LYS A 213 -12.17 2.37 1.64
CA LYS A 213 -12.06 1.46 2.80
C LYS A 213 -13.22 0.46 2.90
N SER A 214 -14.46 0.90 2.72
CA SER A 214 -15.66 0.04 2.83
C SER A 214 -15.81 -0.99 1.71
N ALA A 215 -15.12 -0.83 0.57
CA ALA A 215 -15.11 -1.79 -0.53
C ALA A 215 -14.01 -2.85 -0.35
N GLU A 216 -12.84 -2.44 0.13
CA GLU A 216 -11.69 -3.35 0.33
C GLU A 216 -11.74 -4.06 1.70
N ALA A 217 -12.66 -3.68 2.60
CA ALA A 217 -12.94 -4.37 3.87
C ALA A 217 -13.99 -5.51 3.77
N ILE A 218 -14.48 -5.84 2.57
CA ILE A 218 -15.42 -6.97 2.39
C ILE A 218 -14.63 -8.25 2.09
N ASP A 219 -14.45 -9.09 3.11
CA ASP A 219 -13.82 -10.40 3.01
C ASP A 219 -14.77 -11.51 3.50
N PRO A 220 -15.04 -12.58 2.71
CA PRO A 220 -14.72 -12.72 1.29
C PRO A 220 -15.54 -11.73 0.43
N ALA A 221 -14.96 -11.25 -0.67
CA ALA A 221 -15.67 -10.28 -1.52
C ALA A 221 -16.89 -10.94 -2.20
N PRO A 222 -17.95 -10.18 -2.55
CA PRO A 222 -19.19 -10.78 -3.07
C PRO A 222 -19.00 -11.57 -4.38
N GLY A 223 -17.99 -11.20 -5.18
CA GLY A 223 -17.59 -11.95 -6.37
C GLY A 223 -16.79 -13.22 -6.08
N ASP A 224 -16.07 -13.27 -4.97
CA ASP A 224 -15.32 -14.48 -4.55
C ASP A 224 -16.31 -15.53 -4.04
N ILE A 225 -17.33 -15.09 -3.29
CA ILE A 225 -18.50 -15.91 -2.95
C ILE A 225 -19.19 -16.40 -4.23
N ALA A 226 -19.63 -15.49 -5.10
CA ALA A 226 -20.42 -15.84 -6.29
C ALA A 226 -19.67 -16.76 -7.27
N SER A 227 -18.36 -16.54 -7.46
CA SER A 227 -17.53 -17.36 -8.33
C SER A 227 -17.15 -18.69 -7.67
N GLY A 228 -16.92 -18.74 -6.35
CA GLY A 228 -16.74 -20.00 -5.59
C GLY A 228 -17.99 -20.88 -5.63
N ASP A 229 -19.16 -20.29 -5.44
CA ASP A 229 -20.48 -20.95 -5.54
C ASP A 229 -20.73 -21.53 -6.94
N TRP A 230 -20.13 -20.93 -7.97
CA TRP A 230 -20.14 -21.43 -9.35
C TRP A 230 -19.06 -22.49 -9.61
N LEU A 231 -17.85 -22.31 -9.08
CA LEU A 231 -16.73 -23.26 -9.18
C LEU A 231 -17.15 -24.63 -8.64
N GLY A 232 -17.76 -24.67 -7.45
CA GLY A 232 -18.32 -25.87 -6.83
C GLY A 232 -19.47 -26.55 -7.61
N ARG A 233 -19.92 -25.98 -8.74
CA ARG A 233 -20.89 -26.57 -9.66
C ARG A 233 -20.25 -27.11 -10.93
N PHE A 234 -19.32 -26.37 -11.54
CA PHE A 234 -18.75 -26.73 -12.85
C PHE A 234 -17.41 -27.48 -12.76
N ALA A 235 -16.59 -27.26 -11.74
CA ALA A 235 -15.30 -27.92 -11.59
C ALA A 235 -15.36 -29.39 -11.13
N PRO A 236 -16.26 -29.83 -10.20
CA PRO A 236 -16.28 -31.22 -9.73
C PRO A 236 -16.27 -32.32 -10.82
N PRO A 237 -17.03 -32.23 -11.93
CA PRO A 237 -16.92 -33.23 -13.01
C PRO A 237 -15.58 -33.17 -13.75
N ILE A 238 -14.95 -31.99 -13.87
CA ILE A 238 -13.64 -31.78 -14.51
C ILE A 238 -12.54 -32.34 -13.61
N THR A 239 -12.52 -31.98 -12.33
CA THR A 239 -11.60 -32.47 -11.29
C THR A 239 -11.66 -34.00 -11.18
N LYS A 240 -12.87 -34.57 -11.19
CA LYS A 240 -13.09 -36.03 -11.21
C LYS A 240 -12.58 -36.68 -12.50
N ARG A 241 -12.70 -36.00 -13.66
CA ARG A 241 -12.15 -36.47 -14.94
C ARG A 241 -10.62 -36.45 -14.91
N LEU A 242 -10.00 -35.35 -14.45
CA LEU A 242 -8.54 -35.23 -14.35
C LEU A 242 -7.94 -36.28 -13.40
N ASN A 243 -8.47 -36.43 -12.18
CA ASN A 243 -8.00 -37.45 -11.23
C ASN A 243 -8.17 -38.90 -11.74
N LYS A 244 -9.11 -39.16 -12.65
CA LYS A 244 -9.25 -40.47 -13.33
C LYS A 244 -8.18 -40.68 -14.41
N LEU A 245 -7.80 -39.61 -15.12
CA LEU A 245 -6.78 -39.65 -16.19
C LEU A 245 -5.34 -39.54 -15.64
N LEU A 246 -5.19 -39.01 -14.42
CA LEU A 246 -3.94 -38.79 -13.70
C LEU A 246 -3.99 -39.46 -12.31
N PRO A 247 -3.96 -40.81 -12.24
CA PRO A 247 -4.07 -41.53 -10.96
C PRO A 247 -2.97 -41.11 -9.98
N GLY A 248 -3.36 -40.79 -8.75
CA GLY A 248 -2.45 -40.34 -7.69
C GLY A 248 -2.26 -38.82 -7.60
N ALA A 249 -2.79 -38.03 -8.54
CA ALA A 249 -2.65 -36.56 -8.50
C ALA A 249 -3.34 -35.91 -7.29
N GLY A 250 -4.55 -36.35 -6.90
CA GLY A 250 -5.25 -35.82 -5.74
C GLY A 250 -5.71 -34.37 -5.90
N LEU A 251 -6.07 -33.96 -7.12
CA LEU A 251 -6.53 -32.60 -7.45
C LEU A 251 -7.88 -32.29 -6.79
N ASN A 252 -8.07 -31.05 -6.39
CA ASN A 252 -9.34 -30.46 -5.98
C ASN A 252 -9.84 -29.42 -7.01
N ASP A 253 -10.99 -28.79 -6.75
CA ASP A 253 -11.61 -27.85 -7.68
C ASP A 253 -10.82 -26.53 -7.85
N ASN A 254 -10.06 -26.11 -6.84
CA ASN A 254 -9.15 -24.98 -6.95
C ASN A 254 -7.94 -25.33 -7.83
N ASP A 255 -7.37 -26.54 -7.71
CA ASP A 255 -6.32 -27.00 -8.62
C ASP A 255 -6.82 -26.99 -10.07
N THR A 256 -8.07 -27.39 -10.31
CA THR A 256 -8.69 -27.36 -11.63
C THR A 256 -8.77 -25.94 -12.22
N ILE A 257 -9.28 -24.93 -11.52
CA ILE A 257 -9.33 -23.55 -12.05
C ILE A 257 -7.92 -22.98 -12.29
N ASN A 258 -6.96 -23.32 -11.42
CA ASN A 258 -5.56 -22.87 -11.53
C ASN A 258 -4.88 -23.49 -12.76
N LEU A 259 -5.05 -24.79 -13.00
CA LEU A 259 -4.55 -25.47 -14.20
C LEU A 259 -5.28 -25.01 -15.48
N MET A 260 -6.55 -24.59 -15.40
CA MET A 260 -7.23 -23.93 -16.53
C MET A 260 -6.62 -22.56 -16.84
N SER A 261 -6.19 -21.79 -15.83
CA SER A 261 -5.57 -20.48 -16.04
C SER A 261 -4.25 -20.53 -16.80
N LEU A 262 -3.52 -21.65 -16.70
CA LEU A 262 -2.29 -21.88 -17.49
C LEU A 262 -2.54 -21.83 -18.99
N CYS A 263 -3.74 -22.16 -19.49
CA CYS A 263 -4.06 -21.96 -20.91
C CYS A 263 -3.88 -20.49 -21.33
N GLY A 264 -4.30 -19.54 -20.51
CA GLY A 264 -4.11 -18.11 -20.76
C GLY A 264 -2.65 -17.66 -20.64
N PHE A 265 -2.02 -18.00 -19.50
CA PHE A 265 -0.68 -17.56 -19.15
C PHE A 265 0.42 -18.17 -20.03
N ASP A 266 0.39 -19.49 -20.27
CA ASP A 266 1.39 -20.20 -21.06
C ASP A 266 1.26 -19.90 -22.56
N THR A 267 0.03 -19.76 -23.10
CA THR A 267 -0.15 -19.33 -24.51
C THR A 267 0.46 -17.94 -24.74
N ALA A 268 0.36 -17.03 -23.76
CA ALA A 268 1.01 -15.73 -23.85
C ALA A 268 2.54 -15.80 -23.64
N ALA A 269 3.02 -16.64 -22.72
CA ALA A 269 4.45 -16.87 -22.51
C ALA A 269 5.12 -17.44 -23.79
N ASN A 270 4.46 -18.39 -24.45
CA ASN A 270 4.86 -19.02 -25.72
C ASN A 270 4.55 -18.14 -26.94
N ASN A 271 4.67 -16.81 -26.81
CA ASN A 271 4.51 -15.82 -27.89
C ASN A 271 3.20 -15.99 -28.72
N GLY A 272 2.10 -16.41 -28.09
CA GLY A 272 0.80 -16.62 -28.73
C GLY A 272 0.58 -18.00 -29.35
N ASN A 273 1.53 -18.94 -29.25
CA ASN A 273 1.33 -20.34 -29.64
C ASN A 273 0.49 -21.07 -28.57
N PRO A 274 -0.46 -21.96 -28.91
CA PRO A 274 -1.35 -22.58 -27.94
C PRO A 274 -0.62 -23.37 -26.87
N SER A 275 -0.95 -23.10 -25.61
CA SER A 275 -0.56 -23.96 -24.48
C SER A 275 -1.21 -25.35 -24.62
N PRO A 276 -0.49 -26.44 -24.32
CA PRO A 276 -1.11 -27.75 -24.19
C PRO A 276 -2.16 -27.79 -23.05
N TRP A 277 -2.08 -26.90 -22.05
CA TRP A 277 -3.14 -26.73 -21.05
C TRP A 277 -4.48 -26.33 -21.64
N CYS A 278 -4.52 -25.66 -22.81
CA CYS A 278 -5.79 -25.37 -23.48
C CYS A 278 -6.49 -26.64 -24.02
N ALA A 279 -5.70 -27.63 -24.47
CA ALA A 279 -6.19 -28.91 -24.97
C ALA A 279 -6.44 -29.95 -23.86
N ALA A 280 -5.90 -29.72 -22.66
CA ALA A 280 -6.15 -30.55 -21.48
C ALA A 280 -7.61 -30.52 -21.00
N PHE A 281 -8.44 -29.56 -21.45
CA PHE A 281 -9.83 -29.39 -21.06
C PHE A 281 -10.79 -29.45 -22.26
N ASP A 282 -11.97 -30.04 -22.07
CA ASP A 282 -12.96 -30.16 -23.14
C ASP A 282 -13.47 -28.78 -23.60
N GLN A 283 -13.54 -28.56 -24.92
CA GLN A 283 -13.82 -27.24 -25.50
C GLN A 283 -15.18 -26.63 -25.07
N SER A 284 -16.06 -27.39 -24.43
CA SER A 284 -17.32 -26.94 -23.82
C SER A 284 -17.17 -26.34 -22.42
N VAL A 285 -16.09 -26.63 -21.66
CA VAL A 285 -15.98 -26.15 -20.27
C VAL A 285 -15.63 -24.67 -20.18
N TRP A 286 -14.96 -24.11 -21.19
CA TRP A 286 -14.46 -22.73 -21.18
C TRP A 286 -15.57 -21.67 -21.02
N LYS A 287 -16.82 -21.91 -21.47
CA LYS A 287 -17.93 -20.99 -21.17
C LYS A 287 -18.21 -20.87 -19.65
N ASN A 288 -17.95 -21.92 -18.88
CA ASN A 288 -18.09 -21.89 -17.41
C ASN A 288 -16.88 -21.20 -16.74
N TYR A 289 -15.69 -21.29 -17.36
CA TYR A 289 -14.48 -20.58 -16.95
C TYR A 289 -14.59 -19.07 -17.17
N GLU A 290 -15.12 -18.64 -18.32
CA GLU A 290 -15.50 -17.24 -18.56
C GLU A 290 -16.50 -16.78 -17.50
N TYR A 291 -17.58 -17.55 -17.27
CA TYR A 291 -18.63 -17.15 -16.34
C TYR A 291 -18.20 -17.13 -14.86
N TYR A 292 -17.17 -17.90 -14.49
CA TYR A 292 -16.52 -17.79 -13.17
C TYR A 292 -15.93 -16.38 -12.97
N TYR A 293 -15.18 -15.86 -13.96
CA TYR A 293 -14.66 -14.49 -13.89
C TYR A 293 -15.72 -13.42 -14.16
N ASP A 294 -16.75 -13.70 -14.96
CA ASP A 294 -17.90 -12.81 -15.10
C ASP A 294 -18.55 -12.56 -13.73
N LEU A 295 -18.81 -13.62 -12.96
CA LEU A 295 -19.38 -13.50 -11.61
C LEU A 295 -18.44 -12.76 -10.65
N GLU A 296 -17.15 -13.11 -10.62
CA GLU A 296 -16.16 -12.44 -9.76
C GLU A 296 -16.07 -10.94 -10.06
N LYS A 297 -15.79 -10.57 -11.32
CA LYS A 297 -15.63 -9.18 -11.71
C LYS A 297 -16.95 -8.40 -11.64
N TYR A 298 -18.10 -9.03 -11.92
CA TYR A 298 -19.42 -8.39 -11.81
C TYR A 298 -19.73 -7.99 -10.37
N TYR A 299 -19.57 -8.93 -9.43
CA TYR A 299 -19.97 -8.73 -8.03
C TYR A 299 -18.91 -8.06 -7.15
N SER A 300 -17.61 -8.25 -7.42
CA SER A 300 -16.55 -7.55 -6.67
C SER A 300 -16.26 -6.16 -7.23
N LYS A 301 -16.22 -5.97 -8.56
CA LYS A 301 -15.66 -4.75 -9.20
C LYS A 301 -16.54 -4.17 -10.34
N SER A 302 -17.84 -4.46 -10.38
CA SER A 302 -18.80 -3.85 -11.34
C SER A 302 -20.23 -3.78 -10.76
N TYR A 303 -21.28 -3.89 -11.59
CA TYR A 303 -22.69 -3.65 -11.22
C TYR A 303 -23.29 -4.51 -10.09
N GLY A 304 -22.64 -5.59 -9.66
CA GLY A 304 -23.03 -6.36 -8.48
C GLY A 304 -22.39 -5.84 -7.17
N SER A 305 -21.38 -4.98 -7.26
CA SER A 305 -20.75 -4.30 -6.12
C SER A 305 -21.51 -3.05 -5.74
N ALA A 306 -21.64 -2.79 -4.43
CA ALA A 306 -22.21 -1.55 -3.92
C ALA A 306 -21.32 -0.32 -4.18
N TYR A 307 -20.00 -0.53 -4.36
CA TYR A 307 -18.99 0.53 -4.36
C TYR A 307 -18.33 0.80 -5.72
N ALA A 308 -18.32 -0.18 -6.63
CA ALA A 308 -17.57 -0.11 -7.90
C ALA A 308 -17.84 1.15 -8.75
N ARG A 309 -19.08 1.65 -8.77
CA ARG A 309 -19.43 2.89 -9.49
C ARG A 309 -18.81 4.13 -8.86
N SER A 310 -18.84 4.24 -7.52
CA SER A 310 -18.21 5.32 -6.76
C SER A 310 -16.68 5.23 -6.73
N GLN A 311 -16.12 4.05 -6.98
CA GLN A 311 -14.69 3.89 -7.21
C GLN A 311 -14.33 4.39 -8.63
N GLY A 312 -15.08 4.00 -9.66
CA GLY A 312 -14.85 4.41 -11.05
C GLY A 312 -15.17 5.88 -11.39
N SER A 313 -15.94 6.59 -10.56
CA SER A 313 -16.45 7.94 -10.87
C SER A 313 -15.38 9.01 -11.06
N GLY A 314 -14.24 8.94 -10.36
CA GLY A 314 -13.17 9.93 -10.52
C GLY A 314 -12.63 9.99 -11.96
N TRP A 315 -12.41 8.84 -12.61
CA TRP A 315 -11.99 8.82 -14.03
C TRP A 315 -13.09 9.31 -14.98
N VAL A 316 -14.37 9.10 -14.63
CA VAL A 316 -15.49 9.66 -15.40
C VAL A 316 -15.49 11.18 -15.31
N ASN A 317 -15.21 11.74 -14.14
CA ASN A 317 -15.16 13.19 -13.91
C ASN A 317 -13.92 13.84 -14.57
N GLU A 318 -12.78 13.15 -14.60
CA GLU A 318 -11.63 13.49 -15.45
C GLU A 318 -12.00 13.47 -16.96
N LEU A 319 -12.63 12.40 -17.43
CA LEU A 319 -13.05 12.27 -18.84
C LEU A 319 -13.98 13.42 -19.24
N LEU A 320 -15.00 13.71 -18.43
CA LEU A 320 -15.92 14.82 -18.66
C LEU A 320 -15.15 16.13 -18.83
N SER A 321 -14.23 16.43 -17.91
CA SER A 321 -13.39 17.64 -17.92
C SER A 321 -12.55 17.80 -19.18
N ARG A 322 -11.98 16.70 -19.70
CA ARG A 322 -11.28 16.70 -21.00
C ARG A 322 -12.23 16.87 -22.19
N LEU A 323 -13.45 16.35 -22.11
CA LEU A 323 -14.45 16.49 -23.18
C LEU A 323 -15.09 17.89 -23.23
N THR A 324 -15.22 18.57 -22.09
CA THR A 324 -15.83 19.91 -21.97
C THR A 324 -14.81 21.05 -21.90
N ASP A 325 -13.50 20.76 -21.79
CA ASP A 325 -12.43 21.72 -21.54
C ASP A 325 -12.65 22.56 -20.25
N THR A 326 -13.19 21.93 -19.19
CA THR A 326 -13.46 22.55 -17.86
C THR A 326 -12.67 21.87 -16.74
N PRO A 327 -12.35 22.56 -15.61
CA PRO A 327 -11.64 21.96 -14.48
C PRO A 327 -12.36 20.73 -13.87
N VAL A 328 -11.59 19.82 -13.29
CA VAL A 328 -12.08 18.58 -12.66
C VAL A 328 -12.93 18.87 -11.43
N GLN A 329 -14.15 18.34 -11.41
CA GLN A 329 -15.09 18.44 -10.29
C GLN A 329 -15.40 17.04 -9.75
N ASP A 330 -14.67 16.62 -8.73
CA ASP A 330 -14.87 15.33 -8.07
C ASP A 330 -14.51 15.42 -6.58
N GLN A 331 -15.05 14.48 -5.79
CA GLN A 331 -14.70 14.25 -4.38
C GLN A 331 -14.65 12.75 -4.06
N THR A 332 -14.36 11.92 -5.06
CA THR A 332 -14.32 10.45 -4.95
C THR A 332 -12.90 9.94 -5.06
N THR A 333 -12.36 9.83 -6.28
CA THR A 333 -11.08 9.14 -6.55
C THR A 333 -10.08 9.95 -7.37
N THR A 334 -10.36 11.21 -7.68
CA THR A 334 -9.40 12.17 -8.27
C THR A 334 -8.39 12.69 -7.25
N ASN A 335 -7.26 13.19 -7.76
CA ASN A 335 -6.21 13.82 -6.96
C ASN A 335 -6.10 15.29 -7.39
N ASN A 336 -6.75 16.18 -6.62
CA ASN A 336 -6.85 17.61 -6.96
C ASN A 336 -5.48 18.28 -7.24
N THR A 337 -4.37 17.80 -6.67
CA THR A 337 -3.02 18.32 -6.97
C THR A 337 -2.53 17.93 -8.37
N LEU A 338 -2.89 16.75 -8.86
CA LEU A 338 -2.62 16.32 -10.24
C LEU A 338 -3.62 16.94 -11.22
N ASP A 339 -4.89 16.96 -10.85
CA ASP A 339 -6.02 17.23 -11.75
C ASP A 339 -6.35 18.72 -11.92
N SER A 340 -5.77 19.60 -11.08
CA SER A 340 -5.82 21.07 -11.27
C SER A 340 -4.57 21.64 -11.97
N ASN A 341 -3.49 20.86 -12.11
CA ASN A 341 -2.22 21.32 -12.66
C ASN A 341 -2.09 20.93 -14.15
N PRO A 342 -1.99 21.90 -15.10
CA PRO A 342 -1.92 21.62 -16.53
C PRO A 342 -0.73 20.76 -16.98
N ALA A 343 0.33 20.61 -16.17
CA ALA A 343 1.44 19.71 -16.48
C ALA A 343 1.11 18.22 -16.22
N THR A 344 0.20 17.95 -15.27
CA THR A 344 -0.22 16.59 -14.86
C THR A 344 -1.63 16.24 -15.33
N PHE A 345 -2.44 17.24 -15.69
CA PHE A 345 -3.76 17.09 -16.31
C PHE A 345 -4.04 18.25 -17.29
N PRO A 346 -3.48 18.23 -18.51
CA PRO A 346 -3.72 19.27 -19.51
C PRO A 346 -5.16 19.20 -20.06
N ILE A 347 -5.84 20.35 -20.09
CA ILE A 347 -7.15 20.57 -20.73
C ILE A 347 -7.14 21.92 -21.48
N GLY A 348 -8.13 22.17 -22.34
CA GLY A 348 -8.29 23.43 -23.05
C GLY A 348 -7.67 23.50 -24.45
N PRO A 349 -7.66 24.68 -25.10
CA PRO A 349 -7.26 24.83 -26.50
C PRO A 349 -5.85 24.33 -26.84
N SER A 350 -4.88 24.54 -25.93
CA SER A 350 -3.47 24.17 -26.09
C SER A 350 -3.13 22.73 -25.69
N ALA A 351 -4.07 22.00 -25.09
CA ALA A 351 -3.83 20.63 -24.64
C ALA A 351 -3.77 19.62 -25.81
N PRO A 352 -3.09 18.47 -25.63
CA PRO A 352 -3.12 17.38 -26.60
C PRO A 352 -4.54 16.91 -26.94
N ARG A 353 -4.71 16.30 -28.12
CA ARG A 353 -5.98 15.72 -28.55
C ARG A 353 -6.01 14.19 -28.45
N ILE A 354 -4.94 13.59 -27.92
CA ILE A 354 -4.81 12.15 -27.67
C ILE A 354 -4.40 11.95 -26.21
N TYR A 355 -5.29 11.39 -25.40
CA TYR A 355 -5.02 11.00 -24.01
C TYR A 355 -4.97 9.47 -23.92
N ALA A 356 -4.03 8.92 -23.17
CA ALA A 356 -3.94 7.48 -22.93
C ALA A 356 -3.61 7.16 -21.46
N ASP A 357 -4.58 6.57 -20.76
CA ASP A 357 -4.49 6.23 -19.34
C ASP A 357 -4.35 4.70 -19.19
N PHE A 358 -3.32 4.25 -18.45
CA PHE A 358 -3.00 2.84 -18.26
C PHE A 358 -3.38 2.32 -16.87
N SER A 359 -4.11 1.20 -16.83
CA SER A 359 -4.84 0.73 -15.64
C SER A 359 -4.89 -0.82 -15.54
N SER A 360 -5.70 -1.35 -14.62
CA SER A 360 -5.94 -2.78 -14.40
C SER A 360 -7.34 -3.21 -14.85
N ASP A 361 -7.53 -4.53 -15.00
CA ASP A 361 -8.84 -5.18 -15.18
C ASP A 361 -9.89 -4.71 -14.16
N ASN A 362 -9.57 -4.84 -12.87
CA ASN A 362 -10.46 -4.46 -11.78
C ASN A 362 -10.91 -3.00 -11.90
N ASN A 363 -9.97 -2.08 -12.15
CA ASN A 363 -10.24 -0.65 -12.18
C ASN A 363 -11.00 -0.22 -13.44
N ILE A 364 -10.71 -0.84 -14.59
CA ILE A 364 -11.48 -0.60 -15.82
C ILE A 364 -12.92 -1.13 -15.70
N ALA A 365 -13.14 -2.28 -15.04
CA ALA A 365 -14.49 -2.79 -14.77
C ALA A 365 -15.31 -1.83 -13.87
N MET A 366 -14.66 -1.20 -12.88
CA MET A 366 -15.26 -0.17 -12.04
C MET A 366 -15.62 1.08 -12.86
N ILE A 367 -14.70 1.60 -13.68
CA ILE A 367 -14.92 2.75 -14.56
C ILE A 367 -16.05 2.49 -15.57
N LEU A 368 -16.09 1.33 -16.22
CA LEU A 368 -17.17 0.98 -17.16
C LEU A 368 -18.53 0.95 -16.47
N SER A 369 -18.59 0.49 -15.22
CA SER A 369 -19.83 0.52 -14.42
C SER A 369 -20.26 1.94 -14.04
N ALA A 370 -19.28 2.81 -13.73
CA ALA A 370 -19.48 4.23 -13.39
C ALA A 370 -19.93 5.07 -14.60
N LEU A 371 -19.45 4.73 -15.80
CA LEU A 371 -19.91 5.30 -17.07
C LEU A 371 -21.39 4.99 -17.38
N GLY A 372 -21.99 4.03 -16.69
CA GLY A 372 -23.40 3.65 -16.86
C GLY A 372 -23.69 2.80 -18.11
N ILE A 373 -22.69 2.12 -18.69
CA ILE A 373 -22.80 1.35 -19.94
C ILE A 373 -22.60 -0.16 -19.76
N LEU A 374 -23.21 -0.94 -20.65
CA LEU A 374 -23.13 -2.41 -20.69
C LEU A 374 -23.70 -3.06 -19.43
N ARG A 375 -24.85 -2.53 -18.99
CA ARG A 375 -25.54 -2.99 -17.79
C ARG A 375 -26.49 -4.14 -18.11
N ASP A 376 -26.31 -5.27 -17.44
CA ASP A 376 -27.26 -6.38 -17.51
C ASP A 376 -28.65 -6.03 -16.94
N ALA A 377 -29.70 -6.43 -17.65
CA ALA A 377 -31.10 -6.15 -17.27
C ALA A 377 -31.55 -6.86 -15.98
N LYS A 378 -30.76 -7.83 -15.50
CA LYS A 378 -30.83 -8.48 -14.19
C LYS A 378 -29.41 -8.86 -13.77
N PRO A 379 -29.08 -8.89 -12.46
CA PRO A 379 -27.79 -9.39 -11.99
C PRO A 379 -27.48 -10.81 -12.52
N LEU A 380 -26.20 -11.08 -12.80
CA LEU A 380 -25.73 -12.39 -13.28
C LEU A 380 -26.01 -13.46 -12.20
N PRO A 381 -26.81 -14.50 -12.45
CA PRO A 381 -27.17 -15.48 -11.42
C PRO A 381 -25.97 -16.34 -10.97
N PRO A 382 -25.53 -16.30 -9.69
CA PRO A 382 -24.38 -17.09 -9.22
C PRO A 382 -24.64 -18.61 -9.28
N ALA A 383 -25.86 -19.04 -8.96
CA ALA A 383 -26.29 -20.43 -9.09
C ALA A 383 -26.56 -20.87 -10.55
N GLY A 384 -26.41 -19.97 -11.52
CA GLY A 384 -26.80 -20.16 -12.92
C GLY A 384 -28.32 -20.11 -13.16
N PRO A 385 -28.78 -20.45 -14.38
CA PRO A 385 -27.97 -20.84 -15.54
C PRO A 385 -27.19 -19.64 -16.12
N ILE A 386 -26.06 -19.91 -16.80
CA ILE A 386 -25.33 -18.88 -17.53
C ILE A 386 -26.29 -18.18 -18.52
N PRO A 387 -26.41 -16.84 -18.51
CA PRO A 387 -27.29 -16.14 -19.43
C PRO A 387 -26.98 -16.38 -20.92
N SER A 388 -27.94 -16.00 -21.77
CA SER A 388 -27.76 -16.05 -23.23
C SER A 388 -26.78 -14.96 -23.69
N SER A 389 -26.02 -15.20 -24.76
CA SER A 389 -25.15 -14.19 -25.37
C SER A 389 -25.90 -13.00 -25.99
N SER A 390 -27.23 -13.10 -26.12
CA SER A 390 -28.14 -12.01 -26.49
C SER A 390 -28.67 -11.19 -25.30
N THR A 391 -28.50 -11.67 -24.07
CA THR A 391 -28.94 -10.98 -22.84
C THR A 391 -27.77 -10.48 -22.01
N GLN A 392 -26.66 -11.24 -21.96
CA GLN A 392 -25.48 -10.89 -21.17
C GLN A 392 -24.70 -9.72 -21.79
N GLN A 393 -24.57 -8.61 -21.06
CA GLN A 393 -23.77 -7.46 -21.46
C GLN A 393 -22.35 -7.55 -20.85
N PHE A 394 -22.26 -7.77 -19.53
CA PHE A 394 -20.98 -7.92 -18.84
C PHE A 394 -20.35 -9.29 -19.13
N VAL A 395 -19.26 -9.29 -19.91
CA VAL A 395 -18.47 -10.49 -20.27
C VAL A 395 -16.98 -10.13 -20.24
N VAL A 396 -16.20 -10.69 -19.32
CA VAL A 396 -14.87 -10.18 -18.95
C VAL A 396 -13.89 -10.18 -20.12
N SER A 397 -13.84 -11.22 -20.93
CA SER A 397 -12.95 -11.29 -22.11
C SER A 397 -13.28 -10.27 -23.21
N LYS A 398 -14.50 -9.73 -23.25
CA LYS A 398 -14.89 -8.65 -24.17
C LYS A 398 -14.52 -7.27 -23.65
N LEU A 399 -14.42 -7.10 -22.34
CA LEU A 399 -14.21 -5.79 -21.70
C LEU A 399 -12.74 -5.57 -21.34
N VAL A 400 -12.15 -6.48 -20.57
CA VAL A 400 -10.82 -6.32 -19.96
C VAL A 400 -9.84 -7.49 -20.23
N PRO A 401 -9.73 -8.02 -21.48
CA PRO A 401 -8.68 -8.97 -21.84
C PRO A 401 -7.27 -8.34 -21.74
N PHE A 402 -6.19 -9.10 -21.91
CA PHE A 402 -4.83 -8.56 -21.89
C PHE A 402 -4.64 -7.54 -23.02
N ALA A 403 -4.10 -6.35 -22.69
CA ALA A 403 -4.08 -5.16 -23.54
C ALA A 403 -5.47 -4.68 -24.04
N GLY A 404 -6.53 -5.03 -23.31
CA GLY A 404 -7.90 -4.55 -23.55
C GLY A 404 -7.96 -3.01 -23.52
N SER A 405 -8.70 -2.41 -24.45
CA SER A 405 -8.68 -0.97 -24.71
C SER A 405 -10.08 -0.41 -24.93
N THR A 406 -10.41 0.61 -24.15
CA THR A 406 -11.56 1.50 -24.35
C THR A 406 -11.08 2.80 -24.97
N VAL A 407 -11.77 3.30 -25.99
CA VAL A 407 -11.52 4.60 -26.62
C VAL A 407 -12.82 5.40 -26.62
N VAL A 408 -12.80 6.56 -25.99
CA VAL A 408 -13.87 7.56 -26.03
C VAL A 408 -13.46 8.65 -27.03
N GLU A 409 -14.18 8.73 -28.14
CA GLU A 409 -14.00 9.73 -29.19
C GLU A 409 -14.89 10.96 -28.91
N LYS A 410 -14.32 12.16 -28.97
CA LYS A 410 -15.08 13.40 -29.22
C LYS A 410 -15.10 13.66 -30.72
N LEU A 411 -16.28 13.93 -31.27
CA LEU A 411 -16.49 14.17 -32.70
C LEU A 411 -17.15 15.54 -32.92
N SER A 412 -16.69 16.26 -33.94
CA SER A 412 -17.43 17.39 -34.53
C SER A 412 -18.19 16.90 -35.75
N CYS A 413 -19.50 17.08 -35.76
CA CYS A 413 -20.45 16.65 -36.78
C CYS A 413 -21.33 17.84 -37.22
N PRO A 414 -20.85 18.76 -38.08
CA PRO A 414 -21.56 20.01 -38.38
C PRO A 414 -22.94 19.84 -39.05
N ALA A 415 -23.24 18.66 -39.59
CA ALA A 415 -24.53 18.32 -40.18
C ALA A 415 -25.55 17.73 -39.19
N LEU A 416 -25.18 17.52 -37.92
CA LEU A 416 -26.05 17.06 -36.84
C LEU A 416 -26.37 18.21 -35.86
N PRO A 417 -27.56 18.25 -35.23
CA PRO A 417 -28.06 19.43 -34.52
C PRO A 417 -27.11 19.99 -33.44
N GLU A 418 -26.56 19.12 -32.61
CA GLU A 418 -25.78 19.52 -31.42
C GLU A 418 -24.30 19.81 -31.74
N LYS A 419 -23.86 19.54 -32.98
CA LYS A 419 -22.50 19.69 -33.54
C LYS A 419 -21.39 18.89 -32.84
N GLU A 420 -21.39 18.70 -31.53
CA GLU A 420 -20.40 17.92 -30.79
C GLU A 420 -21.02 16.63 -30.23
N TYR A 421 -20.34 15.51 -30.47
CA TYR A 421 -20.80 14.17 -30.10
C TYR A 421 -19.69 13.35 -29.42
N VAL A 422 -20.10 12.38 -28.62
CA VAL A 422 -19.25 11.40 -27.92
C VAL A 422 -19.61 10.00 -28.43
N ARG A 423 -18.59 9.18 -28.68
CA ARG A 423 -18.72 7.75 -29.03
C ARG A 423 -17.76 6.90 -28.21
N ILE A 424 -18.22 5.75 -27.73
CA ILE A 424 -17.41 4.81 -26.94
C ILE A 424 -17.17 3.55 -27.76
N ILE A 425 -15.90 3.11 -27.83
CA ILE A 425 -15.45 1.92 -28.53
C ILE A 425 -14.64 1.07 -27.55
N ILE A 426 -15.03 -0.19 -27.32
CA ILE A 426 -14.31 -1.12 -26.43
C ILE A 426 -13.87 -2.32 -27.25
N ASN A 427 -12.55 -2.58 -27.28
CA ASN A 427 -11.96 -3.68 -28.05
C ASN A 427 -12.50 -3.75 -29.49
N ASP A 428 -12.53 -2.57 -30.14
CA ASP A 428 -13.00 -2.30 -31.50
C ASP A 428 -14.52 -2.41 -31.75
N ALA A 429 -15.31 -2.86 -30.77
CA ALA A 429 -16.78 -2.74 -30.79
C ALA A 429 -17.23 -1.32 -30.42
N VAL A 430 -17.97 -0.65 -31.32
CA VAL A 430 -18.75 0.55 -30.92
C VAL A 430 -19.87 0.12 -29.98
N ILE A 431 -19.97 0.79 -28.83
CA ILE A 431 -20.98 0.49 -27.80
C ILE A 431 -22.28 1.25 -28.10
N PRO A 432 -23.44 0.58 -28.20
CA PRO A 432 -24.74 1.24 -28.22
C PRO A 432 -24.96 1.93 -26.86
N LEU A 433 -25.21 3.23 -26.87
CA LEU A 433 -25.43 4.01 -25.65
C LEU A 433 -26.92 3.95 -25.25
N THR A 434 -27.47 2.74 -25.16
CA THR A 434 -28.87 2.48 -24.78
C THR A 434 -29.14 2.73 -23.30
N ASP A 435 -28.12 2.53 -22.48
CA ASP A 435 -28.21 2.56 -21.02
C ASP A 435 -28.15 4.02 -20.49
N LEU A 436 -27.73 4.94 -21.37
CA LEU A 436 -27.65 6.38 -21.13
C LEU A 436 -28.87 7.07 -21.75
N ALA A 437 -29.98 7.13 -21.02
CA ALA A 437 -31.27 7.60 -21.55
C ALA A 437 -31.22 8.97 -22.27
N PRO A 438 -30.48 9.99 -21.80
CA PRO A 438 -30.34 11.27 -22.50
C PRO A 438 -29.70 11.18 -23.91
N CYS A 439 -28.93 10.13 -24.21
CA CYS A 439 -28.31 9.90 -25.52
C CYS A 439 -29.30 9.43 -26.61
N GLY A 440 -30.47 8.93 -26.19
CA GLY A 440 -31.62 8.65 -27.06
C GLY A 440 -31.31 7.80 -28.30
N LYS A 441 -32.02 8.09 -29.40
CA LYS A 441 -32.02 7.24 -30.60
C LYS A 441 -30.66 7.18 -31.32
N LEU A 442 -29.86 8.25 -31.30
CA LEU A 442 -28.53 8.25 -31.93
C LEU A 442 -27.53 7.44 -31.09
N GLY A 443 -27.60 7.53 -29.75
CA GLY A 443 -26.85 6.66 -28.85
C GLY A 443 -27.16 5.18 -29.10
N ALA A 444 -28.45 4.84 -29.15
CA ALA A 444 -28.92 3.46 -29.34
C ALA A 444 -28.63 2.86 -30.74
N THR A 445 -28.57 3.67 -31.81
CA THR A 445 -28.47 3.17 -33.20
C THR A 445 -27.14 3.45 -33.90
N GLN A 446 -26.35 4.41 -33.42
CA GLN A 446 -25.06 4.81 -34.02
C GLN A 446 -23.94 4.94 -32.98
N GLY A 447 -24.22 4.75 -31.68
CA GLY A 447 -23.25 4.97 -30.61
C GLY A 447 -22.89 6.44 -30.39
N LEU A 448 -23.67 7.37 -30.95
CA LEU A 448 -23.42 8.81 -30.91
C LEU A 448 -24.32 9.49 -29.86
N CYS A 449 -23.74 9.90 -28.74
CA CYS A 449 -24.42 10.79 -27.79
C CYS A 449 -24.01 12.24 -28.08
N ALA A 450 -24.92 13.22 -28.04
CA ALA A 450 -24.52 14.63 -28.09
C ALA A 450 -23.72 14.98 -26.82
N LEU A 451 -22.69 15.82 -26.90
CA LEU A 451 -21.80 16.07 -25.76
C LEU A 451 -22.55 16.52 -24.51
N GLY A 452 -23.44 17.52 -24.62
CA GLY A 452 -24.26 17.97 -23.49
C GLY A 452 -25.14 16.86 -22.90
N LYS A 453 -25.69 15.97 -23.74
CA LYS A 453 -26.47 14.80 -23.30
C LYS A 453 -25.60 13.69 -22.69
N PHE A 454 -24.33 13.58 -23.08
CA PHE A 454 -23.40 12.70 -22.41
C PHE A 454 -23.14 13.20 -20.99
N VAL A 455 -22.80 14.49 -20.82
CA VAL A 455 -22.61 15.11 -19.49
C VAL A 455 -23.87 14.97 -18.61
N GLU A 456 -25.06 15.23 -19.17
CA GLU A 456 -26.37 15.05 -18.51
C GLU A 456 -26.55 13.60 -18.01
N SER A 457 -26.24 12.59 -18.83
CA SER A 457 -26.34 11.18 -18.42
C SER A 457 -25.40 10.80 -17.28
N GLN A 458 -24.22 11.42 -17.19
CA GLN A 458 -23.27 11.14 -16.11
C GLN A 458 -23.67 11.84 -14.80
N ALA A 459 -24.36 12.98 -14.89
CA ALA A 459 -24.97 13.65 -13.73
C ALA A 459 -26.07 12.80 -13.08
N GLU A 460 -26.92 12.15 -13.89
CA GLU A 460 -27.95 11.22 -13.41
C GLU A 460 -27.36 9.94 -12.77
N MET A 461 -26.22 9.47 -13.29
CA MET A 461 -25.57 8.23 -12.81
C MET A 461 -24.70 8.42 -11.56
N ASN A 462 -24.11 9.61 -11.37
CA ASN A 462 -23.22 9.95 -10.25
C ASN A 462 -23.80 11.11 -9.39
N PRO A 463 -24.82 10.85 -8.54
CA PRO A 463 -25.58 11.88 -7.82
C PRO A 463 -24.82 12.59 -6.67
N VAL A 464 -23.49 12.48 -6.61
CA VAL A 464 -22.67 13.02 -5.51
C VAL A 464 -22.54 14.55 -5.56
N LYS A 465 -22.73 15.20 -6.73
CA LYS A 465 -22.66 16.67 -6.82
C LYS A 465 -23.42 17.29 -8.00
N TYR A 466 -24.61 17.82 -7.75
CA TYR A 466 -25.22 18.94 -8.52
C TYR A 466 -26.06 19.84 -7.60
N ALA A 467 -25.42 20.42 -6.59
CA ALA A 467 -25.93 21.56 -5.83
C ALA A 467 -25.04 22.78 -6.17
N PRO A 468 -25.53 23.78 -6.93
CA PRO A 468 -24.71 24.90 -7.35
C PRO A 468 -24.49 25.88 -6.19
N LEU A 469 -23.23 26.02 -5.75
CA LEU A 469 -22.83 27.15 -4.93
C LEU A 469 -22.79 28.41 -5.82
N ALA A 470 -23.54 29.43 -5.43
CA ALA A 470 -23.55 30.71 -6.13
C ALA A 470 -22.20 31.44 -5.95
N VAL A 471 -21.73 32.08 -7.02
CA VAL A 471 -20.53 32.91 -6.98
C VAL A 471 -20.86 34.25 -6.34
N GLN A 472 -20.21 34.58 -5.22
CA GLN A 472 -19.87 35.98 -4.92
C GLN A 472 -18.67 36.14 -3.97
N ASP A 473 -18.02 37.29 -4.14
CA ASP A 473 -17.13 38.02 -3.24
C ASP A 473 -15.85 37.33 -2.73
N SER A 474 -14.78 37.60 -3.47
CA SER A 474 -13.39 37.47 -3.02
C SER A 474 -13.04 38.51 -1.96
N LYS A 475 -12.53 38.08 -0.79
CA LYS A 475 -11.60 38.83 0.09
C LYS A 475 -11.16 37.97 1.30
N ASP A 476 -10.07 37.23 1.15
CA ASP A 476 -9.43 36.52 2.27
C ASP A 476 -8.63 37.51 3.14
N LEU A 477 -9.28 38.12 4.14
CA LEU A 477 -8.58 39.01 5.07
C LEU A 477 -9.28 39.22 6.44
N GLU A 478 -9.75 38.16 7.11
CA GLU A 478 -9.94 38.19 8.58
C GLU A 478 -10.14 36.77 9.17
N CYS A 479 -9.11 36.22 9.82
CA CYS A 479 -9.14 34.92 10.50
C CYS A 479 -9.43 35.09 11.99
N CYS A 480 -10.54 35.77 12.38
CA CYS A 480 -10.78 36.08 13.79
C CYS A 480 -12.23 36.40 14.24
N GLU A 481 -13.31 35.80 13.70
CA GLU A 481 -14.67 36.14 14.19
C GLU A 481 -15.77 35.04 14.20
N GLN A 482 -15.43 33.74 14.12
CA GLN A 482 -16.43 32.65 14.22
C GLN A 482 -16.16 31.62 15.34
N HIS A 483 -15.61 32.08 16.47
CA HIS A 483 -15.19 31.18 17.56
C HIS A 483 -16.03 31.20 18.85
N GLU A 484 -17.10 32.00 18.92
CA GLU A 484 -17.96 32.11 20.13
C GLU A 484 -19.43 31.66 19.95
N GLN A 485 -19.90 31.31 18.74
CA GLN A 485 -21.32 31.00 18.49
C GLN A 485 -21.69 29.50 18.38
N LEU A 486 -20.77 28.57 18.64
CA LEU A 486 -21.03 27.12 18.58
C LEU A 486 -21.00 26.41 19.95
N GLU A 487 -20.80 27.12 21.06
CA GLU A 487 -20.84 26.51 22.40
C GLU A 487 -22.18 26.74 23.15
N GLU A 488 -23.01 27.72 22.77
CA GLU A 488 -24.28 27.99 23.48
C GLU A 488 -25.39 26.96 23.20
N GLU A 489 -25.56 26.47 21.97
CA GLU A 489 -26.71 25.61 21.61
C GLU A 489 -26.72 24.24 22.33
N ASN A 490 -25.54 23.74 22.73
CA ASN A 490 -25.41 22.40 23.32
C ASN A 490 -25.76 22.34 24.82
N SER A 491 -26.10 23.49 25.42
CA SER A 491 -26.39 23.62 26.86
C SER A 491 -27.82 23.20 27.28
N ARG A 492 -28.74 23.03 26.32
CA ARG A 492 -30.17 23.28 26.56
C ARG A 492 -31.07 22.08 26.91
N TRP A 493 -30.53 20.89 27.20
CA TRP A 493 -31.33 19.68 27.46
C TRP A 493 -31.09 18.95 28.80
N HIS A 494 -30.28 19.51 29.71
CA HIS A 494 -30.05 18.92 31.04
C HIS A 494 -30.84 19.60 32.17
N SER A 495 -32.18 19.56 32.10
CA SER A 495 -33.00 19.60 33.31
C SER A 495 -34.37 18.94 33.11
N LEU A 496 -34.67 17.91 33.92
CA LEU A 496 -35.95 17.69 34.62
C LEU A 496 -35.94 16.36 35.40
N ILE A 497 -36.05 16.49 36.73
CA ILE A 497 -36.56 15.49 37.70
C ILE A 497 -35.76 14.19 37.88
N VAL A 498 -35.13 14.09 39.06
CA VAL A 498 -34.97 12.83 39.81
C VAL A 498 -36.12 12.74 40.81
N ASP A 499 -36.87 11.63 40.85
CA ASP A 499 -37.41 11.16 42.15
C ASP A 499 -37.76 9.65 42.22
N GLN A 500 -37.98 9.23 43.46
CA GLN A 500 -38.02 7.92 44.11
C GLN A 500 -38.98 6.80 43.61
N CYS A 501 -38.42 5.58 43.67
CA CYS A 501 -38.93 4.37 44.36
C CYS A 501 -40.25 3.64 43.99
N LYS A 502 -40.07 2.30 43.92
CA LYS A 502 -40.97 1.17 44.30
C LYS A 502 -41.97 0.61 43.26
N PRO A 503 -42.40 -0.67 43.41
CA PRO A 503 -42.64 -1.56 42.26
C PRO A 503 -44.03 -2.24 42.22
N ILE A 504 -44.32 -3.07 41.20
CA ILE A 504 -45.10 -4.32 41.33
C ILE A 504 -44.90 -5.29 40.13
N LYS A 505 -45.34 -6.55 40.29
CA LYS A 505 -45.05 -7.73 39.43
C LYS A 505 -46.16 -8.04 38.41
N ALA A 506 -45.81 -8.51 37.20
CA ALA A 506 -46.54 -9.46 36.32
C ALA A 506 -45.72 -9.65 35.01
N PHE A 507 -45.73 -10.77 34.26
CA PHE A 507 -46.08 -12.19 34.49
C PHE A 507 -45.25 -12.99 33.45
N ARG A 508 -44.14 -13.65 33.82
CA ARG A 508 -44.02 -15.11 34.08
C ARG A 508 -44.52 -16.05 32.96
N ASN A 509 -43.57 -16.80 32.36
CA ASN A 509 -43.64 -18.13 31.70
C ASN A 509 -43.05 -18.14 30.26
N ALA A 510 -42.45 -19.23 29.75
CA ALA A 510 -41.74 -20.37 30.37
C ALA A 510 -41.11 -21.27 29.28
N LEU A 511 -39.88 -21.76 29.47
CA LEU A 511 -39.49 -23.19 29.33
C LEU A 511 -38.04 -23.43 29.75
N ILE A 512 -37.76 -24.63 30.27
CA ILE A 512 -36.49 -25.07 30.91
C ILE A 512 -36.39 -26.61 30.74
N VAL A 513 -35.18 -27.19 30.78
CA VAL A 513 -34.77 -28.48 31.43
C VAL A 513 -33.78 -29.32 30.58
N GLY A 514 -32.75 -29.87 31.25
CA GLY A 514 -31.71 -30.75 30.69
C GLY A 514 -30.29 -30.29 31.08
N CYS A 515 -29.80 -30.42 32.32
CA CYS A 515 -29.43 -31.67 33.02
C CYS A 515 -28.49 -32.60 32.21
N GLY A 516 -27.27 -32.95 32.64
CA GLY A 516 -26.46 -32.45 33.77
C GLY A 516 -25.48 -33.47 34.36
N ILE A 517 -24.43 -32.97 35.04
CA ILE A 517 -23.54 -33.67 36.00
C ILE A 517 -22.56 -34.73 35.44
N LEU A 518 -21.26 -34.51 35.68
CA LEU A 518 -20.37 -35.47 36.37
C LEU A 518 -19.07 -34.76 36.84
N PHE A 519 -18.90 -34.67 38.17
CA PHE A 519 -17.74 -35.05 39.00
C PHE A 519 -16.32 -35.02 38.39
N LEU A 520 -15.22 -34.77 39.14
CA LEU A 520 -14.90 -34.11 40.41
C LEU A 520 -13.37 -34.32 40.58
N GLY A 521 -12.62 -33.38 41.19
CA GLY A 521 -11.20 -33.60 41.50
C GLY A 521 -10.57 -32.34 42.10
N ALA A 522 -10.07 -32.42 43.34
CA ALA A 522 -9.84 -31.22 44.15
C ALA A 522 -8.56 -31.28 45.02
N TYR A 523 -7.93 -30.10 45.13
CA TYR A 523 -7.12 -29.59 46.24
C TYR A 523 -5.83 -30.31 46.69
N ALA A 524 -4.70 -29.67 46.35
CA ALA A 524 -3.46 -29.64 47.13
C ALA A 524 -2.65 -28.36 46.75
N PHE A 525 -2.04 -27.58 47.66
CA PHE A 525 -2.30 -27.51 49.11
C PHE A 525 -2.13 -26.09 49.69
N SER A 526 -0.90 -25.57 49.82
CA SER A 526 -0.57 -24.31 50.54
C SER A 526 0.82 -23.77 50.10
N GLU A 527 1.35 -22.60 50.51
CA GLU A 527 1.04 -21.79 51.71
C GLU A 527 1.32 -20.26 51.58
N SER A 528 0.94 -19.53 52.64
CA SER A 528 0.90 -18.07 52.89
C SER A 528 2.29 -17.38 53.03
N PRO A 529 2.41 -16.03 53.26
CA PRO A 529 1.41 -15.09 53.82
C PRO A 529 1.21 -13.71 53.15
N HIS A 530 0.10 -13.06 53.55
CA HIS A 530 -0.26 -11.67 53.23
C HIS A 530 0.53 -10.62 54.03
N HIS A 531 0.49 -9.37 53.54
CA HIS A 531 -0.03 -8.27 54.36
C HIS A 531 -1.18 -7.56 53.62
N LYS A 532 -2.12 -6.98 54.37
CA LYS A 532 -3.35 -6.35 53.84
C LYS A 532 -3.33 -4.83 53.99
N THR A 533 -3.87 -4.12 53.00
CA THR A 533 -4.45 -2.78 53.13
C THR A 533 -5.83 -2.75 52.44
N HIS A 534 -6.62 -1.70 52.68
CA HIS A 534 -8.08 -1.73 52.50
C HIS A 534 -8.56 -1.33 51.09
N PRO A 535 -9.70 -1.89 50.61
CA PRO A 535 -10.37 -1.41 49.40
C PRO A 535 -11.13 -0.10 49.72
N GLY A 536 -10.53 1.06 49.43
CA GLY A 536 -11.08 2.31 49.97
C GLY A 536 -10.58 3.66 49.45
N GLN A 537 -9.97 3.76 48.27
CA GLN A 537 -9.82 5.06 47.56
C GLN A 537 -9.49 4.81 46.08
N ARG A 538 -10.12 5.57 45.16
CA ARG A 538 -9.57 5.77 43.81
C ARG A 538 -8.61 6.95 43.90
N HIS A 539 -7.31 6.71 43.74
CA HIS A 539 -6.36 7.82 43.63
C HIS A 539 -6.46 8.48 42.25
N GLU A 540 -6.61 9.79 42.29
CA GLU A 540 -6.41 10.69 41.16
C GLU A 540 -4.89 10.86 40.99
N GLY A 541 -4.30 10.17 40.01
CA GLY A 541 -2.83 10.09 39.92
C GLY A 541 -2.30 9.33 38.70
N ASP A 542 -2.14 8.02 38.82
CA ASP A 542 -1.14 7.24 38.06
C ASP A 542 -1.27 7.24 36.52
N LEU A 543 -0.13 7.38 35.84
CA LEU A 543 0.01 7.14 34.40
C LEU A 543 -0.03 5.63 34.11
N PRO A 544 -0.57 5.19 32.96
CA PRO A 544 -0.53 3.77 32.59
C PRO A 544 0.91 3.31 32.34
N ALA A 545 1.25 2.11 32.82
CA ALA A 545 2.60 1.56 32.69
C ALA A 545 2.91 1.16 31.23
N LEU A 546 4.08 1.56 30.73
CA LEU A 546 4.56 1.15 29.41
C LEU A 546 4.70 -0.38 29.32
N PRO A 547 4.21 -1.03 28.23
CA PRO A 547 4.46 -2.43 27.97
C PRO A 547 5.97 -2.72 27.86
N THR A 548 6.43 -3.70 28.64
CA THR A 548 7.84 -4.12 28.73
C THR A 548 7.97 -5.65 28.65
N TYR A 549 9.18 -6.17 28.44
CA TYR A 549 9.43 -7.61 28.45
C TYR A 549 9.61 -8.14 29.88
N HIS A 550 9.28 -9.39 30.13
CA HIS A 550 9.43 -10.08 31.42
C HIS A 550 10.89 -10.55 31.65
N LEU A 551 11.84 -9.63 31.49
CA LEU A 551 13.28 -9.85 31.56
C LEU A 551 13.91 -8.98 32.66
N ASP A 552 15.16 -9.29 33.07
CA ASP A 552 15.88 -8.40 33.97
C ASP A 552 16.12 -7.03 33.33
N ARG A 553 16.00 -5.96 34.13
CA ARG A 553 16.14 -4.57 33.66
C ARG A 553 17.48 -4.32 32.95
N LYS A 554 18.58 -4.89 33.44
CA LYS A 554 19.92 -4.70 32.86
C LYS A 554 20.07 -5.38 31.50
N LEU A 555 19.31 -6.45 31.27
CA LEU A 555 19.24 -7.11 29.97
C LEU A 555 18.39 -6.27 29.00
N ILE A 556 17.24 -5.74 29.44
CA ILE A 556 16.40 -4.81 28.65
C ILE A 556 17.18 -3.57 28.20
N GLU A 557 18.04 -3.03 29.06
CA GLU A 557 18.94 -1.91 28.76
C GLU A 557 20.08 -2.28 27.77
N HIS A 558 20.17 -3.54 27.33
CA HIS A 558 21.20 -4.09 26.43
C HIS A 558 20.62 -4.91 25.24
N LEU A 559 19.37 -4.64 24.83
CA LEU A 559 18.71 -5.29 23.68
C LEU A 559 18.80 -4.49 22.36
N GLY A 560 19.59 -3.42 22.31
CA GLY A 560 19.79 -2.56 21.15
C GLY A 560 18.46 -2.04 20.58
N PRO A 561 18.28 -2.06 19.25
CA PRO A 561 17.06 -1.58 18.61
C PRO A 561 15.88 -2.57 18.73
N TYR A 562 16.02 -3.71 19.42
CA TYR A 562 14.97 -4.74 19.52
C TYR A 562 14.43 -4.94 20.95
N GLY A 563 14.92 -4.16 21.92
CA GLY A 563 14.30 -4.00 23.24
C GLY A 563 13.04 -3.12 23.21
N PRO A 564 12.20 -3.16 24.25
CA PRO A 564 11.10 -2.24 24.44
C PRO A 564 11.61 -0.88 24.94
N ARG A 565 10.88 0.21 24.65
CA ARG A 565 11.09 1.49 25.35
C ARG A 565 11.00 1.28 26.87
N HIS A 566 12.02 1.76 27.56
CA HIS A 566 12.14 1.80 29.01
C HIS A 566 12.56 3.21 29.44
N ALA A 567 12.29 3.59 30.69
CA ALA A 567 12.68 4.90 31.21
C ALA A 567 14.20 4.93 31.48
N VAL A 568 14.90 5.79 30.72
CA VAL A 568 16.34 6.00 30.83
C VAL A 568 16.63 6.94 32.02
N PRO A 569 17.60 6.62 32.90
CA PRO A 569 17.95 7.50 34.01
C PRO A 569 18.55 8.83 33.54
N SER A 570 18.15 9.93 34.20
CA SER A 570 18.71 11.28 34.01
C SER A 570 19.32 11.81 35.31
N LYS A 571 20.37 12.64 35.19
CA LYS A 571 20.91 13.43 36.31
C LYS A 571 20.12 14.73 36.56
N ILE A 572 19.30 15.13 35.60
CA ILE A 572 18.52 16.37 35.54
C ILE A 572 17.02 16.01 35.68
N SER A 573 16.28 16.68 36.56
CA SER A 573 14.84 16.37 36.71
C SER A 573 14.00 16.79 35.51
N SER A 574 13.07 15.91 35.12
CA SER A 574 12.02 16.15 34.13
C SER A 574 10.87 17.02 34.64
N ASP A 575 10.83 17.37 35.93
CA ASP A 575 9.79 18.23 36.48
C ASP A 575 9.76 19.60 35.79
N THR A 576 8.57 20.19 35.64
CA THR A 576 8.42 21.56 35.15
C THR A 576 8.86 22.52 36.27
N PRO A 577 9.85 23.42 36.05
CA PRO A 577 10.30 24.34 37.09
C PRO A 577 9.20 25.31 37.57
N GLU A 578 9.35 25.81 38.80
CA GLU A 578 8.42 26.80 39.36
C GLU A 578 8.40 28.08 38.50
N GLY A 579 7.22 28.62 38.26
CA GLY A 579 7.03 29.77 37.36
C GLY A 579 7.12 29.45 35.86
N CYS A 580 7.33 28.18 35.46
CA CYS A 580 7.27 27.72 34.07
C CYS A 580 5.98 26.93 33.77
N SER A 581 5.58 26.94 32.50
CA SER A 581 4.52 26.08 31.97
C SER A 581 4.93 25.53 30.61
N VAL A 582 4.59 24.28 30.30
CA VAL A 582 4.76 23.75 28.93
C VAL A 582 3.69 24.37 28.04
N SER A 583 4.09 24.97 26.92
CA SER A 583 3.22 25.73 26.01
C SER A 583 3.11 25.12 24.60
N MET A 584 3.96 24.14 24.28
CA MET A 584 3.89 23.25 23.11
C MET A 584 4.82 22.03 23.30
N ILE A 585 4.51 20.89 22.67
CA ILE A 585 5.43 19.75 22.52
C ILE A 585 5.53 19.27 21.07
N SER A 586 6.73 18.82 20.67
CA SER A 586 6.98 18.05 19.45
C SER A 586 7.51 16.66 19.80
N ILE A 587 6.77 15.64 19.40
CA ILE A 587 7.11 14.22 19.54
C ILE A 587 7.76 13.74 18.25
N LEU A 588 8.85 12.98 18.39
CA LEU A 588 9.44 12.16 17.35
C LEU A 588 9.55 10.73 17.91
N GLN A 589 8.71 9.82 17.45
CA GLN A 589 8.59 8.49 18.04
C GLN A 589 8.84 7.38 16.99
N ARG A 590 9.59 6.35 17.37
CA ARG A 590 9.77 5.15 16.57
C ARG A 590 8.51 4.30 16.58
N HIS A 591 8.29 3.56 15.49
CA HIS A 591 7.26 2.52 15.45
C HIS A 591 7.38 1.49 16.60
N GLY A 592 6.26 0.84 16.92
CA GLY A 592 6.18 -0.21 17.94
C GLY A 592 6.94 -1.48 17.56
N ALA A 593 6.99 -2.44 18.49
CA ALA A 593 7.61 -3.74 18.24
C ALA A 593 6.89 -4.52 17.13
N ARG A 594 7.68 -5.15 16.25
CA ARG A 594 7.24 -5.89 15.05
C ARG A 594 7.93 -7.24 14.96
N TYR A 595 7.48 -8.09 14.03
CA TYR A 595 8.23 -9.26 13.61
C TYR A 595 9.52 -8.90 12.81
N PRO A 596 10.46 -9.85 12.59
CA PRO A 596 11.62 -9.65 11.72
C PRO A 596 11.27 -9.27 10.28
N THR A 597 12.23 -8.69 9.55
CA THR A 597 12.03 -8.35 8.12
C THR A 597 12.20 -9.59 7.24
N GLY A 598 11.34 -9.78 6.23
CA GLY A 598 11.23 -11.05 5.52
C GLY A 598 12.51 -11.49 4.77
N ASP A 599 13.06 -10.61 3.94
CA ASP A 599 14.27 -10.85 3.13
C ASP A 599 15.58 -10.45 3.85
N GLY A 600 15.46 -9.83 5.03
CA GLY A 600 16.58 -9.35 5.83
C GLY A 600 16.84 -10.24 7.05
N GLU A 601 16.41 -9.80 8.23
CA GLU A 601 16.78 -10.47 9.49
C GLU A 601 16.00 -11.77 9.72
N GLY A 602 14.76 -11.88 9.23
CA GLY A 602 13.98 -13.12 9.29
C GLY A 602 14.68 -14.26 8.58
N ALA A 603 15.13 -14.05 7.34
CA ALA A 603 15.89 -15.03 6.57
C ALA A 603 17.21 -15.47 7.26
N ARG A 604 17.89 -14.59 8.00
CA ARG A 604 19.11 -14.94 8.77
C ARG A 604 18.78 -15.75 10.03
N ILE A 605 17.72 -15.36 10.75
CA ILE A 605 17.20 -16.12 11.89
C ILE A 605 16.77 -17.52 11.43
N GLU A 606 16.04 -17.63 10.32
CA GLU A 606 15.66 -18.91 9.74
C GLU A 606 16.89 -19.73 9.31
N ALA A 607 17.92 -19.12 8.72
CA ALA A 607 19.16 -19.84 8.39
C ALA A 607 19.84 -20.42 9.64
N ALA A 608 19.91 -19.66 10.73
CA ALA A 608 20.44 -20.11 12.02
C ALA A 608 19.60 -21.24 12.64
N LEU A 609 18.27 -21.11 12.67
CA LEU A 609 17.37 -22.13 13.19
C LEU A 609 17.34 -23.41 12.33
N ASN A 610 17.48 -23.28 11.00
CA ASN A 610 17.57 -24.42 10.09
C ASN A 610 18.83 -25.26 10.33
N LYS A 611 19.92 -24.68 10.84
CA LYS A 611 21.09 -25.44 11.30
C LYS A 611 20.79 -26.25 12.55
N LEU A 612 20.06 -25.68 13.51
CA LEU A 612 19.64 -26.35 14.74
C LEU A 612 18.70 -27.53 14.50
N SER A 613 17.95 -27.55 13.40
CA SER A 613 17.08 -28.68 13.01
C SER A 613 17.77 -30.06 12.90
N ARG A 614 19.11 -30.08 12.89
CA ARG A 614 19.95 -31.29 12.82
C ARG A 614 20.53 -31.72 14.17
N VAL A 615 20.35 -30.91 15.22
CA VAL A 615 20.83 -31.20 16.57
C VAL A 615 19.81 -32.08 17.27
N THR A 616 20.21 -33.29 17.66
CA THR A 616 19.32 -34.27 18.31
C THR A 616 19.42 -34.30 19.84
N SER A 617 20.37 -33.56 20.41
CA SER A 617 20.68 -33.55 21.84
C SER A 617 21.56 -32.35 22.22
N THR A 618 21.33 -31.76 23.39
CA THR A 618 22.20 -30.73 23.99
C THR A 618 23.11 -31.34 25.07
N THR A 619 24.30 -30.75 25.30
CA THR A 619 25.13 -31.02 26.50
C THR A 619 24.94 -29.97 27.61
N ASP A 620 24.00 -29.05 27.42
CA ASP A 620 23.59 -28.03 28.38
C ASP A 620 22.05 -27.97 28.47
N PRO A 621 21.43 -28.35 29.62
CA PRO A 621 19.98 -28.33 29.78
C PRO A 621 19.35 -26.94 29.58
N SER A 622 20.10 -25.85 29.75
CA SER A 622 19.56 -24.50 29.50
C SER A 622 19.25 -24.24 28.02
N LEU A 623 19.78 -25.07 27.10
CA LEU A 623 19.56 -25.00 25.65
C LEU A 623 18.63 -26.10 25.13
N GLU A 624 17.97 -26.88 25.99
CA GLU A 624 17.09 -27.99 25.55
C GLU A 624 15.92 -27.49 24.67
N PHE A 625 15.41 -26.29 24.95
CA PHE A 625 14.40 -25.60 24.14
C PHE A 625 14.81 -25.34 22.67
N ALA A 626 16.12 -25.35 22.37
CA ALA A 626 16.62 -25.10 21.02
C ALA A 626 16.38 -26.30 20.07
N LEU A 627 16.11 -27.48 20.64
CA LEU A 627 15.86 -28.72 19.89
C LEU A 627 14.44 -28.76 19.31
N ASP A 628 13.47 -28.14 19.99
CA ASP A 628 12.06 -28.13 19.59
C ASP A 628 11.50 -26.73 19.27
N PHE A 629 12.31 -25.66 19.37
CA PHE A 629 11.91 -24.29 19.05
C PHE A 629 11.14 -24.19 17.72
N LYS A 630 10.08 -23.38 17.71
CA LYS A 630 9.25 -23.10 16.53
C LYS A 630 9.25 -21.61 16.25
N TYR A 631 9.40 -21.27 14.97
CA TYR A 631 9.42 -19.90 14.46
C TYR A 631 8.21 -19.70 13.51
N PRO A 632 7.05 -19.27 14.02
CA PRO A 632 5.81 -19.12 13.26
C PRO A 632 5.56 -17.68 12.80
N TYR A 633 6.62 -16.89 12.61
CA TYR A 633 6.51 -15.43 12.54
C TYR A 633 6.37 -14.91 11.10
N MET A 634 5.34 -14.09 10.89
CA MET A 634 5.05 -13.44 9.61
C MET A 634 5.92 -12.20 9.45
N ALA A 635 6.42 -11.93 8.25
CA ALA A 635 7.36 -10.84 8.00
C ALA A 635 6.78 -9.44 8.28
N ASP A 636 7.62 -8.54 8.81
CA ASP A 636 7.50 -7.08 8.87
C ASP A 636 6.33 -6.44 9.66
N GLN A 637 5.23 -7.16 9.86
CA GLN A 637 4.03 -6.69 10.56
C GLN A 637 4.28 -6.35 12.04
N MET A 638 3.53 -5.36 12.55
CA MET A 638 3.59 -4.98 13.96
C MET A 638 2.91 -6.05 14.83
N VAL A 639 3.50 -6.36 15.99
CA VAL A 639 2.93 -7.34 16.92
C VAL A 639 1.99 -6.67 17.92
N LEU A 640 1.07 -7.45 18.50
CA LEU A 640 0.11 -6.99 19.53
C LEU A 640 0.79 -6.24 20.70
N PHE A 641 2.04 -6.59 21.03
CA PHE A 641 2.85 -5.85 21.98
C PHE A 641 3.18 -4.42 21.51
N GLY A 642 3.62 -4.26 20.26
CA GLY A 642 3.91 -2.96 19.64
C GLY A 642 2.67 -2.08 19.51
N GLN A 643 1.54 -2.66 19.12
CA GLN A 643 0.24 -1.98 19.11
C GLN A 643 -0.09 -1.39 20.49
N LYS A 644 0.08 -2.18 21.57
CA LYS A 644 -0.07 -1.72 22.96
C LYS A 644 0.96 -0.66 23.36
N GLN A 645 2.23 -0.78 22.95
CA GLN A 645 3.25 0.23 23.24
C GLN A 645 2.84 1.60 22.70
N MET A 646 2.38 1.66 21.45
CA MET A 646 2.01 2.92 20.82
C MET A 646 0.74 3.51 21.44
N TYR A 647 -0.30 2.68 21.65
CA TYR A 647 -1.53 3.07 22.32
C TYR A 647 -1.30 3.62 23.74
N VAL A 648 -0.53 2.92 24.57
CA VAL A 648 -0.20 3.39 25.93
C VAL A 648 0.66 4.66 25.88
N SER A 649 1.59 4.79 24.91
CA SER A 649 2.34 6.04 24.71
C SER A 649 1.41 7.23 24.41
N GLY A 650 0.37 7.02 23.60
CA GLY A 650 -0.68 8.02 23.34
C GLY A 650 -1.41 8.44 24.62
N GLN A 651 -1.86 7.46 25.42
CA GLN A 651 -2.51 7.71 26.71
C GLN A 651 -1.60 8.47 27.70
N ILE A 652 -0.31 8.14 27.75
CA ILE A 652 0.67 8.83 28.61
C ILE A 652 0.80 10.30 28.19
N ILE A 653 0.91 10.60 26.89
CA ILE A 653 1.01 11.98 26.42
C ILE A 653 -0.28 12.76 26.70
N ALA A 654 -1.45 12.20 26.38
CA ALA A 654 -2.75 12.83 26.62
C ALA A 654 -2.95 13.20 28.10
N LYS A 655 -2.53 12.31 29.02
CA LYS A 655 -2.63 12.56 30.46
C LYS A 655 -1.53 13.48 31.00
N LYS A 656 -0.27 13.33 30.58
CA LYS A 656 0.86 14.15 31.07
C LYS A 656 0.79 15.61 30.58
N TYR A 657 0.26 15.84 29.37
CA TYR A 657 0.19 17.16 28.74
C TYR A 657 -1.24 17.66 28.49
N ALA A 658 -2.20 17.25 29.33
CA ALA A 658 -3.61 17.61 29.20
C ALA A 658 -3.87 19.13 29.14
N SER A 659 -2.99 19.94 29.75
CA SER A 659 -3.02 21.41 29.69
C SER A 659 -2.78 22.01 28.31
N LEU A 660 -2.22 21.24 27.36
CA LEU A 660 -2.04 21.64 25.96
C LEU A 660 -3.30 21.42 25.11
N GLY A 661 -4.34 20.81 25.67
CA GLY A 661 -5.61 20.51 25.01
C GLY A 661 -5.62 19.16 24.27
N SER A 662 -6.80 18.79 23.78
CA SER A 662 -7.11 17.48 23.20
C SER A 662 -6.81 17.34 21.70
N LYS A 663 -6.09 18.29 21.09
CA LYS A 663 -5.77 18.30 19.65
C LYS A 663 -4.28 18.07 19.43
N ALA A 664 -3.94 17.03 18.67
CA ALA A 664 -2.60 16.76 18.18
C ALA A 664 -2.55 16.85 16.64
N PHE A 665 -1.43 17.29 16.09
CA PHE A 665 -1.12 17.15 14.66
C PHE A 665 -0.16 15.99 14.45
N VAL A 666 -0.56 14.99 13.65
CA VAL A 666 0.15 13.72 13.52
C VAL A 666 0.68 13.52 12.10
N ARG A 667 1.97 13.19 11.96
CA ARG A 667 2.58 12.78 10.69
C ARG A 667 3.30 11.43 10.82
N SER A 668 3.51 10.75 9.70
CA SER A 668 4.34 9.53 9.65
C SER A 668 5.11 9.43 8.35
N THR A 669 6.08 8.51 8.28
CA THR A 669 6.41 7.88 7.01
C THR A 669 5.26 6.95 6.60
N LYS A 670 5.06 6.76 5.29
CA LYS A 670 3.98 5.92 4.73
C LYS A 670 4.34 4.42 4.69
N GLU A 671 5.30 3.99 5.50
CA GLU A 671 5.52 2.56 5.73
C GLU A 671 4.42 2.02 6.66
N GLU A 672 3.82 0.88 6.30
CA GLU A 672 2.65 0.29 6.98
C GLU A 672 2.77 0.29 8.51
N ARG A 673 3.78 -0.38 9.06
CA ARG A 673 4.07 -0.45 10.51
C ARG A 673 4.25 0.92 11.21
N ILE A 674 4.63 1.97 10.47
CA ILE A 674 4.91 3.31 11.00
C ILE A 674 3.64 4.18 10.97
N ALA A 675 2.86 4.08 9.91
CA ALA A 675 1.51 4.65 9.85
C ALA A 675 0.56 3.96 10.86
N GLU A 676 0.65 2.64 11.01
CA GLU A 676 -0.08 1.88 12.04
C GLU A 676 0.30 2.33 13.45
N SER A 677 1.61 2.54 13.71
CA SER A 677 2.10 3.07 14.98
C SER A 677 1.55 4.45 15.32
N ALA A 678 1.44 5.34 14.32
CA ALA A 678 0.80 6.64 14.47
C ALA A 678 -0.70 6.49 14.80
N GLY A 679 -1.41 5.59 14.11
CA GLY A 679 -2.83 5.33 14.35
C GLY A 679 -3.14 4.76 15.73
N TRP A 680 -2.36 3.78 16.22
CA TRP A 680 -2.50 3.26 17.59
C TRP A 680 -2.19 4.33 18.64
N TRP A 681 -1.15 5.15 18.42
CA TRP A 681 -0.83 6.27 19.30
C TRP A 681 -1.99 7.27 19.35
N GLU A 682 -2.57 7.64 18.20
CA GLU A 682 -3.67 8.61 18.14
C GLU A 682 -4.97 8.04 18.75
N GLN A 683 -5.23 6.73 18.58
CA GLN A 683 -6.33 6.02 19.24
C GLN A 683 -6.21 6.08 20.77
N GLY A 684 -5.00 5.85 21.30
CA GLY A 684 -4.70 5.96 22.73
C GLY A 684 -4.75 7.40 23.25
N PHE A 685 -4.23 8.35 22.47
CA PHE A 685 -4.27 9.79 22.78
C PHE A 685 -5.71 10.32 22.87
N LYS A 686 -6.62 9.84 22.01
CA LYS A 686 -8.05 10.14 22.05
C LYS A 686 -8.81 9.44 23.20
N GLY A 687 -8.17 8.53 23.93
CA GLY A 687 -8.83 7.71 24.97
C GLY A 687 -9.85 6.71 24.43
N ALA A 688 -9.79 6.38 23.13
CA ALA A 688 -10.68 5.42 22.49
C ALA A 688 -10.30 3.96 22.83
N LEU A 689 -11.15 3.01 22.45
CA LEU A 689 -10.92 1.59 22.76
C LEU A 689 -9.72 1.02 21.98
N PHE A 690 -8.95 0.16 22.65
CA PHE A 690 -7.87 -0.59 22.02
C PHE A 690 -8.38 -1.80 21.20
N ASP A 691 -9.57 -2.30 21.52
CA ASP A 691 -10.18 -3.45 20.83
C ASP A 691 -10.93 -2.97 19.57
N VAL A 692 -10.16 -2.58 18.55
CA VAL A 692 -10.65 -2.12 17.24
C VAL A 692 -9.83 -2.76 16.11
N PRO A 693 -10.41 -3.04 14.94
CA PRO A 693 -9.65 -3.45 13.75
C PRO A 693 -8.64 -2.37 13.32
N THR A 694 -7.44 -2.78 12.89
CA THR A 694 -6.40 -1.86 12.41
C THR A 694 -6.87 -0.92 11.29
N SER A 695 -7.84 -1.35 10.47
CA SER A 695 -8.48 -0.55 9.42
C SER A 695 -9.31 0.65 9.93
N GLU A 696 -9.77 0.60 11.18
CA GLU A 696 -10.58 1.64 11.84
C GLU A 696 -9.73 2.67 12.60
N LEU A 697 -8.42 2.45 12.72
CA LEU A 697 -7.53 3.42 13.37
C LEU A 697 -7.56 4.80 12.69
N PRO A 698 -7.34 5.88 13.45
CA PRO A 698 -7.00 7.17 12.88
C PRO A 698 -5.82 7.03 11.92
N TYR A 699 -5.88 7.69 10.77
CA TYR A 699 -4.74 7.80 9.87
C TYR A 699 -4.05 9.15 10.10
N PRO A 700 -2.70 9.21 10.21
CA PRO A 700 -2.00 10.46 10.45
C PRO A 700 -2.31 11.50 9.36
N ALA A 701 -2.44 12.76 9.77
CA ALA A 701 -2.81 13.89 8.92
C ALA A 701 -1.87 14.07 7.70
N VAL A 702 -0.61 13.65 7.82
CA VAL A 702 0.31 13.49 6.67
C VAL A 702 1.09 12.18 6.78
N ALA A 703 0.93 11.29 5.80
CA ALA A 703 1.79 10.11 5.63
C ALA A 703 2.72 10.32 4.42
N MET A 704 3.99 10.64 4.67
CA MET A 704 4.95 10.97 3.62
C MET A 704 5.56 9.71 2.99
N PRO A 705 5.52 9.54 1.65
CA PRO A 705 6.09 8.38 0.98
C PRO A 705 7.62 8.31 1.13
N VAL A 706 8.15 7.09 1.20
CA VAL A 706 9.59 6.81 1.25
C VAL A 706 10.07 6.56 -0.18
N SER A 707 10.83 7.51 -0.75
CA SER A 707 11.17 7.49 -2.20
C SER A 707 12.41 8.35 -2.51
N ASP A 708 13.27 7.87 -3.40
CA ASP A 708 14.43 8.62 -3.92
C ASP A 708 14.05 9.90 -4.69
N LYS A 709 12.76 10.12 -4.93
CA LYS A 709 12.18 11.26 -5.67
C LYS A 709 11.18 12.07 -4.84
N PHE A 710 11.14 11.89 -3.51
CA PHE A 710 10.25 12.62 -2.63
C PHE A 710 10.99 13.11 -1.38
N ASN A 711 10.95 14.41 -1.13
CA ASN A 711 11.51 15.01 0.08
C ASN A 711 10.62 14.64 1.28
N ASN A 712 11.20 13.89 2.22
CA ASN A 712 10.55 13.37 3.41
C ASN A 712 11.51 13.51 4.59
N THR A 713 11.22 14.43 5.50
CA THR A 713 12.04 14.72 6.68
C THR A 713 12.07 13.58 7.71
N LEU A 714 11.15 12.63 7.60
CA LEU A 714 11.07 11.43 8.43
C LEU A 714 11.71 10.19 7.77
N ASP A 715 12.08 10.25 6.49
CA ASP A 715 12.91 9.25 5.79
C ASP A 715 13.62 9.83 4.54
N VAL A 716 14.87 10.24 4.70
CA VAL A 716 15.61 10.96 3.65
C VAL A 716 16.25 10.01 2.63
N GLN A 717 15.44 9.61 1.66
CA GLN A 717 15.86 8.77 0.54
C GLN A 717 16.52 9.55 -0.62
N THR A 718 16.54 10.88 -0.57
CA THR A 718 16.96 11.78 -1.67
C THR A 718 18.47 12.09 -1.71
N CYS A 719 19.30 11.33 -0.99
CA CYS A 719 20.76 11.52 -0.94
C CYS A 719 21.52 10.35 -1.61
N PRO A 720 21.90 10.47 -2.91
CA PRO A 720 22.61 9.41 -3.63
C PRO A 720 23.95 9.00 -3.00
N ALA A 721 24.81 9.95 -2.62
CA ALA A 721 26.14 9.63 -2.10
C ALA A 721 26.09 8.79 -0.80
N ALA A 722 25.14 9.08 0.10
CA ALA A 722 24.93 8.27 1.31
C ALA A 722 24.44 6.84 1.01
N LYS A 723 23.72 6.63 -0.09
CA LYS A 723 23.27 5.32 -0.58
C LYS A 723 24.35 4.54 -1.34
N ALA A 724 25.34 5.24 -1.90
CA ALA A 724 26.44 4.64 -2.66
C ALA A 724 27.55 4.04 -1.77
N LEU A 725 27.52 4.29 -0.45
CA LEU A 725 28.45 3.71 0.51
C LEU A 725 28.29 2.18 0.60
N ASN A 726 29.26 1.45 0.07
CA ASN A 726 29.26 -0.01 0.07
C ASN A 726 30.69 -0.58 0.31
N PRO A 727 30.97 -1.22 1.47
CA PRO A 727 30.09 -1.28 2.64
C PRO A 727 29.96 0.10 3.34
N PRO A 728 28.86 0.35 4.07
CA PRO A 728 28.82 1.44 5.04
C PRO A 728 29.90 1.32 6.12
N LEU A 729 30.27 2.45 6.73
CA LEU A 729 31.23 2.45 7.85
C LEU A 729 30.68 1.71 9.08
N GLY A 730 29.36 1.77 9.32
CA GLY A 730 28.70 0.99 10.38
C GLY A 730 28.81 -0.52 10.18
N ASP A 731 28.54 -1.01 8.98
CA ASP A 731 28.71 -2.43 8.62
C ASP A 731 30.16 -2.88 8.82
N THR A 732 31.13 -2.00 8.53
CA THR A 732 32.57 -2.28 8.70
C THR A 732 32.95 -2.33 10.18
N ALA A 733 32.64 -1.29 10.96
CA ALA A 733 32.97 -1.19 12.38
C ALA A 733 32.28 -2.27 13.22
N SER A 734 31.01 -2.56 12.92
CA SER A 734 30.25 -3.60 13.62
C SER A 734 30.69 -5.02 13.22
N ALA A 735 31.15 -5.25 11.98
CA ALA A 735 31.74 -6.54 11.60
C ALA A 735 33.10 -6.80 12.27
N GLU A 736 33.96 -5.78 12.40
CA GLU A 736 35.22 -5.86 13.15
C GLU A 736 34.98 -6.18 14.64
N TRP A 737 33.98 -5.53 15.25
CA TRP A 737 33.57 -5.83 16.61
C TRP A 737 32.96 -7.24 16.76
N LEU A 738 32.12 -7.68 15.81
CA LEU A 738 31.55 -9.03 15.83
C LEU A 738 32.63 -10.12 15.82
N ALA A 739 33.66 -9.95 14.98
CA ALA A 739 34.82 -10.84 14.94
C ALA A 739 35.63 -10.86 16.26
N THR A 740 35.42 -9.89 17.14
CA THR A 740 36.03 -9.83 18.48
C THR A 740 35.18 -10.55 19.53
N PHE A 741 33.87 -10.27 19.61
CA PHE A 741 33.04 -10.76 20.73
C PHE A 741 32.29 -12.08 20.48
N ALA A 742 31.96 -12.40 19.22
CA ALA A 742 31.13 -13.56 18.91
C ALA A 742 31.85 -14.92 18.94
N PRO A 743 33.13 -15.09 18.51
CA PRO A 743 33.76 -16.41 18.42
C PRO A 743 33.75 -17.25 19.72
N PRO A 744 33.94 -16.68 20.93
CA PRO A 744 33.78 -17.42 22.18
C PRO A 744 32.35 -17.95 22.41
N ILE A 745 31.34 -17.18 21.99
CA ILE A 745 29.92 -17.55 22.08
C ILE A 745 29.61 -18.65 21.05
N THR A 746 30.10 -18.50 19.82
CA THR A 746 29.95 -19.47 18.73
C THR A 746 30.58 -20.81 19.06
N ASN A 747 31.78 -20.81 19.65
CA ASN A 747 32.42 -22.03 20.13
C ASN A 747 31.59 -22.68 21.26
N ARG A 748 31.17 -21.90 22.28
CA ARG A 748 30.30 -22.41 23.35
C ARG A 748 29.02 -23.06 22.81
N LEU A 749 28.31 -22.38 21.92
CA LEU A 749 27.03 -22.89 21.42
C LEU A 749 27.21 -24.13 20.53
N ASN A 750 28.27 -24.22 19.73
CA ASN A 750 28.58 -25.43 18.97
C ASN A 750 29.02 -26.61 19.87
N ASP A 751 29.77 -26.36 20.95
CA ASP A 751 30.14 -27.38 21.94
C ASP A 751 28.92 -27.89 22.74
N ARG A 752 27.93 -27.02 22.99
CA ARG A 752 26.69 -27.37 23.70
C ARG A 752 25.61 -27.95 22.81
N LEU A 753 25.61 -27.66 21.51
CA LEU A 753 24.65 -28.17 20.52
C LEU A 753 25.41 -28.94 19.42
N PRO A 754 25.91 -30.17 19.69
CA PRO A 754 26.71 -30.93 18.74
C PRO A 754 26.02 -31.11 17.38
N GLY A 755 26.73 -30.73 16.31
CA GLY A 755 26.23 -30.78 14.94
C GLY A 755 25.56 -29.50 14.44
N ALA A 756 25.38 -28.47 15.28
CA ALA A 756 24.78 -27.20 14.87
C ALA A 756 25.58 -26.48 13.77
N ASN A 757 26.91 -26.38 13.92
CA ASN A 757 27.78 -25.68 12.97
C ASN A 757 27.34 -24.22 12.70
N LEU A 758 27.01 -23.52 13.78
CA LEU A 758 26.74 -22.08 13.80
C LEU A 758 28.02 -21.29 13.49
N THR A 759 27.85 -20.16 12.82
CA THR A 759 28.86 -19.10 12.65
C THR A 759 28.51 -17.91 13.54
N ASP A 760 29.45 -16.98 13.70
CA ASP A 760 29.25 -15.72 14.44
C ASP A 760 28.03 -14.92 13.97
N ARG A 761 27.69 -14.99 12.68
CA ARG A 761 26.49 -14.36 12.11
C ARG A 761 25.20 -15.10 12.45
N ASP A 762 25.21 -16.44 12.50
CA ASP A 762 24.04 -17.20 12.98
C ASP A 762 23.78 -16.90 14.46
N VAL A 763 24.84 -16.87 15.27
CA VAL A 763 24.77 -16.55 16.71
C VAL A 763 24.23 -15.15 16.94
N PHE A 764 24.71 -14.15 16.20
CA PHE A 764 24.18 -12.78 16.26
C PHE A 764 22.69 -12.70 15.91
N SER A 765 22.22 -13.44 14.90
CA SER A 765 20.79 -13.52 14.58
C SER A 765 19.96 -14.23 15.66
N LEU A 766 20.52 -15.23 16.36
CA LEU A 766 19.89 -15.84 17.54
C LEU A 766 19.84 -14.87 18.74
N MET A 767 20.78 -13.93 18.85
CA MET A 767 20.67 -12.81 19.80
C MET A 767 19.57 -11.82 19.38
N ASN A 768 19.48 -11.43 18.10
CA ASN A 768 18.39 -10.58 17.60
C ASN A 768 17.01 -11.21 17.89
N LEU A 769 16.89 -12.54 17.74
CA LEU A 769 15.67 -13.30 17.99
C LEU A 769 15.13 -13.15 19.43
N CYS A 770 15.97 -12.95 20.45
CA CYS A 770 15.50 -12.69 21.83
C CYS A 770 14.48 -11.54 21.89
N GLY A 771 14.76 -10.42 21.23
CA GLY A 771 13.86 -9.26 21.21
C GLY A 771 12.58 -9.53 20.42
N PHE A 772 12.70 -10.09 19.21
CA PHE A 772 11.57 -10.40 18.33
C PHE A 772 10.61 -11.45 18.91
N ASP A 773 11.14 -12.54 19.47
CA ASP A 773 10.38 -13.62 20.09
C ASP A 773 9.68 -13.14 21.38
N SER A 774 10.34 -12.29 22.18
CA SER A 774 9.72 -11.68 23.36
C SER A 774 8.57 -10.72 22.99
N ALA A 775 8.75 -9.92 21.93
CA ALA A 775 7.70 -9.05 21.41
C ALA A 775 6.49 -9.86 20.89
N ALA A 776 6.75 -10.88 20.08
CA ALA A 776 5.72 -11.78 19.53
C ALA A 776 4.91 -12.49 20.62
N LYS A 777 5.56 -12.90 21.72
CA LYS A 777 4.94 -13.54 22.89
C LYS A 777 4.32 -12.53 23.87
N ASN A 778 3.89 -11.37 23.37
CA ASN A 778 3.26 -10.28 24.15
C ASN A 778 4.07 -9.89 25.41
N GLY A 779 5.39 -9.83 25.28
CA GLY A 779 6.32 -9.45 26.36
C GLY A 779 6.81 -10.61 27.25
N ALA A 780 6.29 -11.84 27.10
CA ALA A 780 6.88 -12.97 27.80
C ALA A 780 8.30 -13.25 27.28
N ALA A 781 9.24 -13.50 28.19
CA ALA A 781 10.66 -13.67 27.87
C ALA A 781 10.91 -14.78 26.84
N SER A 782 11.69 -14.49 25.80
CA SER A 782 12.25 -15.51 24.93
C SER A 782 13.26 -16.38 25.68
N PRO A 783 13.25 -17.72 25.51
CA PRO A 783 14.33 -18.56 26.04
C PRO A 783 15.69 -18.22 25.40
N TRP A 784 15.70 -17.68 24.17
CA TRP A 784 16.93 -17.16 23.55
C TRP A 784 17.57 -16.01 24.33
N CYS A 785 16.81 -15.25 25.13
CA CYS A 785 17.39 -14.23 26.01
C CYS A 785 18.28 -14.83 27.10
N GLY A 786 17.98 -16.05 27.55
CA GLY A 786 18.74 -16.78 28.59
C GLY A 786 19.94 -17.57 28.08
N ALA A 787 20.09 -17.74 26.75
CA ALA A 787 21.21 -18.46 26.15
C ALA A 787 22.54 -17.68 26.13
N PHE A 788 22.52 -16.41 26.57
CA PHE A 788 23.64 -15.46 26.53
C PHE A 788 23.83 -14.75 27.86
N SER A 789 25.08 -14.46 28.22
CA SER A 789 25.41 -13.75 29.47
C SER A 789 25.19 -12.24 29.36
N LEU A 790 25.11 -11.53 30.50
CA LEU A 790 24.92 -10.07 30.50
C LEU A 790 26.08 -9.31 29.84
N ASP A 791 27.30 -9.85 29.88
CA ASP A 791 28.47 -9.24 29.21
C ASP A 791 28.48 -9.51 27.70
N GLU A 792 27.87 -10.60 27.25
CA GLU A 792 27.56 -10.84 25.84
C GLU A 792 26.46 -9.88 25.35
N TRP A 793 25.43 -9.62 26.16
CA TRP A 793 24.41 -8.61 25.86
C TRP A 793 25.01 -7.19 25.77
N LYS A 794 25.95 -6.81 26.64
CA LYS A 794 26.72 -5.54 26.48
C LYS A 794 27.49 -5.49 25.16
N SER A 795 28.11 -6.60 24.78
CA SER A 795 28.89 -6.68 23.53
C SER A 795 27.98 -6.60 22.30
N TYR A 796 26.77 -7.16 22.39
CA TYR A 796 25.71 -7.06 21.40
C TYR A 796 25.08 -5.65 21.32
N GLU A 797 24.86 -4.96 22.45
CA GLU A 797 24.47 -3.54 22.45
C GLU A 797 25.53 -2.72 21.70
N TYR A 798 26.81 -2.94 22.02
CA TYR A 798 27.91 -2.20 21.41
C TYR A 798 28.09 -2.49 19.90
N TYR A 799 27.68 -3.66 19.41
CA TYR A 799 27.57 -3.92 17.97
C TYR A 799 26.58 -2.94 17.31
N HIS A 800 25.39 -2.76 17.91
CA HIS A 800 24.36 -1.87 17.37
C HIS A 800 24.75 -0.40 17.55
N ASP A 801 25.43 -0.05 18.64
CA ASP A 801 26.05 1.27 18.84
C ASP A 801 27.02 1.60 17.71
N LEU A 802 27.95 0.69 17.39
CA LEU A 802 28.90 0.89 16.29
C LEU A 802 28.22 0.96 14.92
N GLU A 803 27.21 0.12 14.64
CA GLU A 803 26.41 0.19 13.41
C GLU A 803 25.81 1.60 13.25
N LYS A 804 24.98 2.02 14.21
CA LYS A 804 24.24 3.27 14.09
C LYS A 804 25.11 4.50 14.28
N TYR A 805 26.20 4.43 15.05
CA TYR A 805 27.12 5.54 15.22
C TYR A 805 27.81 5.90 13.90
N TRP A 806 28.37 4.88 13.24
CA TRP A 806 29.15 5.04 12.01
C TRP A 806 28.30 5.06 10.73
N SER A 807 27.06 4.57 10.75
CA SER A 807 26.15 4.65 9.59
C SER A 807 25.10 5.78 9.69
N LYS A 808 24.53 6.06 10.87
CA LYS A 808 23.38 6.99 11.08
C LYS A 808 23.66 8.17 12.03
N SER A 809 24.87 8.35 12.54
CA SER A 809 25.19 9.39 13.53
C SER A 809 26.55 10.06 13.24
N TYR A 810 27.24 10.54 14.28
CA TYR A 810 28.47 11.35 14.20
C TYR A 810 29.66 10.72 13.48
N GLY A 811 29.70 9.39 13.32
CA GLY A 811 30.72 8.71 12.50
C GLY A 811 30.43 8.74 10.98
N SER A 812 29.21 9.13 10.58
CA SER A 812 28.79 9.23 9.18
C SER A 812 28.90 10.65 8.65
N ALA A 813 29.59 10.82 7.52
CA ALA A 813 29.77 12.12 6.85
C ALA A 813 28.46 12.78 6.39
N TYR A 814 27.40 11.99 6.18
CA TYR A 814 26.11 12.44 5.65
C TYR A 814 25.01 12.54 6.70
N ALA A 815 25.03 11.68 7.74
CA ALA A 815 23.89 11.47 8.64
C ALA A 815 23.32 12.77 9.23
N ARG A 816 24.17 13.64 9.79
CA ARG A 816 23.73 14.92 10.37
C ARG A 816 23.03 15.85 9.36
N SER A 817 23.36 15.73 8.07
CA SER A 817 22.71 16.51 6.99
C SER A 817 21.37 15.90 6.58
N LEU A 818 21.21 14.58 6.66
CA LEU A 818 19.91 13.93 6.43
C LEU A 818 18.88 14.41 7.47
N GLY A 819 19.28 14.47 8.75
CA GLY A 819 18.43 15.00 9.82
C GLY A 819 18.23 16.53 9.81
N ALA A 820 18.73 17.30 8.83
CA ALA A 820 18.65 18.76 8.84
C ALA A 820 17.21 19.27 8.64
N GLY A 821 16.48 18.73 7.67
CA GLY A 821 15.11 19.16 7.33
C GLY A 821 14.15 19.09 8.51
N TRP A 822 14.13 17.99 9.27
CA TRP A 822 13.28 17.86 10.46
C TRP A 822 13.65 18.85 11.58
N VAL A 823 14.93 19.19 11.74
CA VAL A 823 15.34 20.21 12.70
C VAL A 823 14.84 21.59 12.25
N ASN A 824 14.87 21.90 10.95
CA ASN A 824 14.34 23.15 10.42
C ASN A 824 12.79 23.23 10.52
N GLU A 825 12.08 22.11 10.38
CA GLU A 825 10.66 21.98 10.74
C GLU A 825 10.41 22.23 12.23
N LEU A 826 11.18 21.62 13.13
CA LEU A 826 11.06 21.81 14.58
C LEU A 826 11.24 23.29 14.95
N LEU A 827 12.25 23.97 14.39
CA LEU A 827 12.49 25.39 14.61
C LEU A 827 11.33 26.26 14.11
N SER A 828 10.71 25.90 13.00
CA SER A 828 9.50 26.53 12.50
C SER A 828 8.32 26.40 13.48
N ARG A 829 8.05 25.17 13.98
CA ARG A 829 7.02 24.92 15.01
C ARG A 829 7.29 25.68 16.32
N LEU A 830 8.54 25.71 16.80
CA LEU A 830 8.91 26.35 18.08
C LEU A 830 8.81 27.88 18.03
N THR A 831 9.07 28.49 16.87
CA THR A 831 9.14 29.96 16.70
C THR A 831 7.92 30.57 16.00
N GLY A 832 7.09 29.76 15.32
CA GLY A 832 5.95 30.23 14.53
C GLY A 832 6.31 30.83 13.16
N ASN A 833 7.58 30.85 12.77
CA ASN A 833 8.04 31.32 11.46
C ASN A 833 7.94 30.20 10.41
N PRO A 834 7.73 30.50 9.11
CA PRO A 834 7.78 29.51 8.03
C PRO A 834 9.10 28.72 7.99
N VAL A 835 9.05 27.48 7.49
CA VAL A 835 10.22 26.61 7.35
C VAL A 835 11.26 27.24 6.42
N GLN A 836 12.53 27.21 6.84
CA GLN A 836 13.68 27.64 6.07
C GLN A 836 14.68 26.49 5.98
N ASP A 837 14.70 25.81 4.83
CA ASP A 837 15.52 24.63 4.58
C ASP A 837 15.80 24.50 3.06
N SER A 838 16.80 23.69 2.72
CA SER A 838 17.11 23.32 1.33
C SER A 838 17.62 21.88 1.22
N THR A 839 17.19 21.01 2.13
CA THR A 839 17.69 19.63 2.29
C THR A 839 16.60 18.60 1.99
N SER A 840 15.82 18.20 3.01
CA SER A 840 14.85 17.11 2.96
C SER A 840 13.40 17.53 3.23
N THR A 841 13.15 18.84 3.44
CA THR A 841 11.80 19.42 3.53
C THR A 841 11.06 19.39 2.20
N ASN A 842 9.73 19.36 2.27
CA ASN A 842 8.87 19.45 1.11
C ASN A 842 8.12 20.78 1.15
N SER A 843 8.64 21.77 0.43
CA SER A 843 8.10 23.13 0.40
C SER A 843 6.63 23.25 -0.03
N THR A 844 5.99 22.19 -0.53
CA THR A 844 4.54 22.16 -0.79
C THR A 844 3.76 21.75 0.47
N LEU A 845 4.26 20.77 1.24
CA LEU A 845 3.66 20.36 2.51
C LEU A 845 3.93 21.41 3.61
N ASP A 846 5.14 21.98 3.61
CA ASP A 846 5.66 22.80 4.69
C ASP A 846 5.24 24.28 4.58
N SER A 847 4.47 24.63 3.54
CA SER A 847 3.85 25.95 3.35
C SER A 847 2.32 25.97 3.46
N ASP A 848 1.63 24.81 3.40
CA ASP A 848 0.17 24.72 3.65
C ASP A 848 -0.05 24.40 5.14
N HIS A 849 -0.78 25.28 5.83
CA HIS A 849 -1.14 25.11 7.25
C HIS A 849 -1.90 23.80 7.54
N LYS A 850 -2.56 23.17 6.54
CA LYS A 850 -3.22 21.87 6.70
C LYS A 850 -2.24 20.71 6.82
N THR A 851 -1.07 20.80 6.19
CA THR A 851 -0.02 19.77 6.19
C THR A 851 1.17 20.12 7.08
N PHE A 852 1.32 21.39 7.45
CA PHE A 852 2.29 21.88 8.41
C PHE A 852 1.77 23.10 9.21
N PRO A 853 0.87 22.90 10.20
CA PRO A 853 0.31 23.99 10.99
C PRO A 853 1.35 24.63 11.91
N ILE A 854 1.49 25.95 11.84
CA ILE A 854 2.35 26.77 12.71
C ILE A 854 1.64 28.06 13.16
N GLY A 855 2.21 28.73 14.16
CA GLY A 855 1.67 29.98 14.71
C GLY A 855 0.60 29.76 15.79
N SER A 856 -0.17 30.82 16.08
CA SER A 856 -1.14 30.85 17.18
C SER A 856 -2.30 29.85 17.05
N CYS A 857 -2.77 29.61 15.82
CA CYS A 857 -3.89 28.72 15.50
C CYS A 857 -3.52 27.24 15.43
N ALA A 858 -2.22 26.89 15.46
CA ALA A 858 -1.76 25.52 15.42
C ALA A 858 -2.06 24.77 16.75
N PRO A 859 -2.29 23.44 16.70
CA PRO A 859 -2.36 22.64 17.92
C PRO A 859 -1.04 22.68 18.68
N ARG A 860 -1.08 22.45 20.00
CA ARG A 860 0.11 22.53 20.86
C ARG A 860 0.82 21.18 21.04
N ILE A 861 0.31 20.12 20.42
CA ILE A 861 0.91 18.78 20.40
C ILE A 861 1.16 18.40 18.94
N PHE A 862 2.41 18.10 18.62
CA PHE A 862 2.82 17.56 17.32
C PHE A 862 3.41 16.17 17.53
N ALA A 863 3.13 15.20 16.65
CA ALA A 863 3.69 13.86 16.74
C ALA A 863 4.08 13.31 15.37
N ASP A 864 5.38 13.11 15.16
CA ASP A 864 5.94 12.57 13.92
C ASP A 864 6.47 11.14 14.16
N PHE A 865 6.08 10.19 13.30
CA PHE A 865 6.45 8.77 13.43
C PHE A 865 7.43 8.30 12.36
N SER A 866 8.48 7.59 12.78
CA SER A 866 9.65 7.27 11.93
C SER A 866 10.37 5.94 12.34
N SER A 867 11.52 5.66 11.71
CA SER A 867 12.40 4.50 11.96
C SER A 867 13.56 4.84 12.92
N ASP A 868 14.19 3.83 13.52
CA ASP A 868 15.40 4.00 14.36
C ASP A 868 16.53 4.71 13.61
N ASN A 869 16.74 4.35 12.34
CA ASN A 869 17.81 4.89 11.53
C ASN A 869 17.64 6.39 11.28
N ASN A 870 16.42 6.82 10.96
CA ASN A 870 16.14 8.22 10.64
C ASN A 870 16.13 9.07 11.91
N ILE A 871 15.56 8.56 13.01
CA ILE A 871 15.60 9.23 14.32
C ILE A 871 17.05 9.42 14.80
N ALA A 872 17.93 8.44 14.60
CA ALA A 872 19.37 8.61 14.89
C ALA A 872 20.01 9.76 14.08
N THR A 873 19.68 9.91 12.77
CA THR A 873 20.18 11.04 11.96
C THR A 873 19.67 12.39 12.46
N ILE A 874 18.43 12.45 12.96
CA ILE A 874 17.81 13.67 13.50
C ILE A 874 18.43 14.06 14.86
N LEU A 875 18.64 13.09 15.77
CA LEU A 875 19.33 13.31 17.04
C LEU A 875 20.77 13.78 16.82
N ALA A 876 21.47 13.23 15.82
CA ALA A 876 22.80 13.68 15.43
C ALA A 876 22.79 15.07 14.77
N SER A 877 21.76 15.41 13.98
CA SER A 877 21.56 16.75 13.43
C SER A 877 21.43 17.80 14.54
N LEU A 878 20.58 17.53 15.53
CA LEU A 878 20.33 18.36 16.73
C LEU A 878 21.59 18.67 17.56
N GLY A 879 22.66 17.90 17.40
CA GLY A 879 23.94 18.09 18.11
C GLY A 879 24.00 17.47 19.51
N ILE A 880 22.99 16.68 19.90
CA ILE A 880 22.87 16.03 21.20
C ILE A 880 23.36 14.57 21.16
N LEU A 881 23.57 13.96 22.33
CA LEU A 881 24.00 12.56 22.50
C LEU A 881 25.29 12.24 21.73
N ARG A 882 26.25 13.18 21.77
CA ARG A 882 27.55 13.08 21.11
C ARG A 882 28.64 12.72 22.10
N ASP A 883 29.35 11.65 21.82
CA ASP A 883 30.54 11.21 22.56
C ASP A 883 31.72 12.18 22.36
N SER A 884 32.58 12.29 23.37
CA SER A 884 33.78 13.16 23.34
C SER A 884 34.87 12.66 22.39
N ALA A 885 34.84 11.38 22.03
CA ALA A 885 35.67 10.74 21.01
C ALA A 885 34.80 9.74 20.20
N PRO A 886 35.15 9.44 18.93
CA PRO A 886 34.43 8.43 18.14
C PRO A 886 34.45 7.05 18.80
N LEU A 887 33.35 6.29 18.66
CA LEU A 887 33.25 4.94 19.23
C LEU A 887 34.25 3.97 18.57
N PRO A 888 35.22 3.40 19.31
CA PRO A 888 36.23 2.50 18.74
C PRO A 888 35.67 1.15 18.31
N SER A 889 35.91 0.74 17.06
CA SER A 889 35.63 -0.62 16.58
C SER A 889 36.56 -1.67 17.19
N THR A 890 37.77 -1.27 17.61
CA THR A 890 38.76 -2.10 18.31
C THR A 890 39.11 -1.52 19.67
N GLY A 891 38.81 -2.22 20.75
CA GLY A 891 39.17 -1.81 22.12
C GLY A 891 38.19 -2.31 23.18
N PRO A 892 38.33 -1.85 24.43
CA PRO A 892 37.28 -2.02 25.43
C PRO A 892 36.06 -1.15 25.07
N ILE A 893 34.85 -1.65 25.36
CA ILE A 893 33.62 -0.85 25.34
C ILE A 893 33.84 0.38 26.26
N PRO A 894 33.55 1.61 25.81
CA PRO A 894 33.69 2.81 26.64
C PRO A 894 32.85 2.74 27.92
N SER A 895 33.24 3.48 28.95
CA SER A 895 32.49 3.45 30.21
C SER A 895 31.10 4.09 30.06
N SER A 896 30.13 3.65 30.85
CA SER A 896 28.78 4.25 30.88
C SER A 896 28.74 5.71 31.38
N GLU A 897 29.88 6.28 31.78
CA GLU A 897 30.07 7.69 32.10
C GLU A 897 30.57 8.50 30.90
N THR A 898 31.23 7.85 29.94
CA THR A 898 31.82 8.48 28.74
C THR A 898 30.96 8.28 27.50
N GLN A 899 30.37 7.08 27.32
CA GLN A 899 29.46 6.79 26.21
C GLN A 899 28.12 7.51 26.37
N GLN A 900 27.78 8.35 25.38
CA GLN A 900 26.51 9.05 25.25
C GLN A 900 25.60 8.38 24.22
N PHE A 901 26.18 7.90 23.11
CA PHE A 901 25.43 7.21 22.06
C PHE A 901 25.24 5.73 22.42
N VAL A 902 24.02 5.37 22.85
CA VAL A 902 23.62 4.00 23.21
C VAL A 902 22.24 3.69 22.60
N VAL A 903 22.15 2.69 21.73
CA VAL A 903 20.98 2.49 20.85
C VAL A 903 19.71 2.11 21.63
N SER A 904 19.79 1.25 22.64
CA SER A 904 18.66 0.88 23.51
C SER A 904 18.09 2.06 24.28
N ARG A 905 18.91 3.07 24.60
CA ARG A 905 18.52 4.31 25.29
C ARG A 905 17.95 5.35 24.34
N MET A 906 18.20 5.23 23.04
CA MET A 906 17.83 6.21 22.02
C MET A 906 16.61 5.78 21.21
N VAL A 907 16.70 4.62 20.55
CA VAL A 907 15.72 4.17 19.54
C VAL A 907 15.26 2.71 19.71
N PRO A 908 14.90 2.25 20.93
CA PRO A 908 14.24 0.94 21.14
C PRO A 908 12.86 0.91 20.47
N PHE A 909 12.17 -0.23 20.47
CA PHE A 909 10.80 -0.31 19.92
C PHE A 909 9.85 0.58 20.72
N GLY A 910 9.09 1.44 20.01
CA GLY A 910 8.28 2.50 20.62
C GLY A 910 9.09 3.65 21.26
N GLY A 911 10.39 3.74 21.00
CA GLY A 911 11.29 4.75 21.57
C GLY A 911 10.88 6.18 21.22
N LEU A 912 10.89 7.07 22.21
CA LEU A 912 10.34 8.43 22.16
C LEU A 912 11.44 9.49 22.34
N THR A 913 11.53 10.42 21.40
CA THR A 913 12.12 11.75 21.61
C THR A 913 10.99 12.77 21.77
N LEU A 914 11.13 13.64 22.77
CA LEU A 914 10.17 14.71 23.08
C LEU A 914 10.92 16.03 23.19
N VAL A 915 10.48 17.04 22.45
CA VAL A 915 10.92 18.42 22.59
C VAL A 915 9.79 19.23 23.23
N GLU A 916 10.02 19.75 24.42
CA GLU A 916 9.09 20.63 25.12
C GLU A 916 9.46 22.09 24.84
N LYS A 917 8.48 22.92 24.50
CA LYS A 917 8.56 24.37 24.62
C LYS A 917 7.93 24.78 25.94
N LEU A 918 8.68 25.53 26.75
CA LEU A 918 8.21 26.07 28.02
C LEU A 918 8.16 27.60 27.93
N SER A 919 7.15 28.20 28.54
CA SER A 919 7.03 29.64 28.72
C SER A 919 7.05 29.94 30.22
N CYS A 920 8.00 30.77 30.66
CA CYS A 920 8.31 31.01 32.07
C CYS A 920 8.20 32.49 32.45
N SER A 921 7.73 32.76 33.67
CA SER A 921 7.57 34.10 34.25
C SER A 921 8.02 34.15 35.72
N GLY A 922 9.11 33.45 36.06
CA GLY A 922 9.74 33.46 37.38
C GLY A 922 10.87 34.51 37.48
N PRO A 923 11.46 34.69 38.68
CA PRO A 923 12.59 35.61 38.88
C PRO A 923 13.86 35.15 38.17
N ASP A 924 14.15 33.84 38.19
CA ASP A 924 15.35 33.25 37.59
C ASP A 924 15.14 32.74 36.14
N LEU A 925 13.88 32.48 35.76
CA LEU A 925 13.49 31.97 34.43
C LEU A 925 12.35 32.81 33.84
N ASN A 926 12.70 33.65 32.87
CA ASN A 926 11.77 34.55 32.19
C ASN A 926 11.88 34.39 30.65
N GLY A 927 10.74 34.27 29.96
CA GLY A 927 10.63 34.09 28.51
C GLY A 927 10.41 32.64 28.07
N ASP A 928 10.60 32.38 26.78
CA ASP A 928 10.47 31.05 26.17
C ASP A 928 11.77 30.24 26.25
N TYR A 929 11.63 28.95 26.58
CA TYR A 929 12.70 27.96 26.69
C TYR A 929 12.31 26.68 25.92
N VAL A 930 13.31 25.86 25.63
CA VAL A 930 13.21 24.53 25.04
C VAL A 930 13.82 23.53 26.02
N ARG A 931 13.29 22.31 26.08
CA ARG A 931 13.90 21.14 26.75
C ARG A 931 13.76 19.92 25.86
N VAL A 932 14.76 19.04 25.85
CA VAL A 932 14.73 17.79 25.08
C VAL A 932 14.79 16.59 26.04
N LEU A 933 13.92 15.62 25.83
CA LEU A 933 13.90 14.34 26.54
C LEU A 933 13.99 13.19 25.55
N VAL A 934 14.79 12.16 25.84
CA VAL A 934 14.88 10.93 25.05
C VAL A 934 14.65 9.74 25.98
N ASN A 935 13.58 8.98 25.70
CA ASN A 935 13.08 7.88 26.54
C ASN A 935 13.01 8.28 28.03
N ASP A 936 12.38 9.43 28.27
CA ASP A 936 12.13 10.06 29.57
C ASP A 936 13.36 10.64 30.29
N ALA A 937 14.59 10.42 29.79
CA ALA A 937 15.77 11.13 30.28
C ALA A 937 15.84 12.56 29.72
N VAL A 938 15.96 13.57 30.59
CA VAL A 938 16.28 14.94 30.16
C VAL A 938 17.71 15.00 29.65
N ILE A 939 17.88 15.53 28.43
CA ILE A 939 19.19 15.62 27.77
C ILE A 939 19.84 16.96 28.11
N SER A 940 21.09 16.89 28.61
CA SER A 940 21.95 18.06 28.79
C SER A 940 22.14 18.79 27.47
N MET A 941 21.89 20.11 27.47
CA MET A 941 22.18 20.97 26.33
C MET A 941 23.45 21.81 26.53
N ASP A 942 24.22 21.58 27.60
CA ASP A 942 25.55 22.21 27.78
C ASP A 942 26.56 21.76 26.71
N ILE A 943 26.26 20.67 25.98
CA ILE A 943 26.97 20.23 24.78
C ILE A 943 26.76 21.15 23.56
N LEU A 944 25.72 22.00 23.59
CA LEU A 944 25.44 23.02 22.59
C LEU A 944 25.99 24.37 23.11
N PRO A 945 26.99 24.99 22.46
CA PRO A 945 27.72 26.14 23.03
C PRO A 945 26.85 27.31 23.50
N GLU A 946 25.78 27.61 22.76
CA GLU A 946 24.82 28.68 23.05
C GLU A 946 23.91 28.39 24.27
N CYS A 947 23.81 27.12 24.67
CA CYS A 947 22.92 26.64 25.74
C CYS A 947 23.66 26.32 27.06
N THR A 948 24.96 26.62 27.16
CA THR A 948 25.79 26.38 28.35
C THR A 948 25.13 26.89 29.65
N GLY A 949 25.03 26.03 30.66
CA GLY A 949 24.34 26.28 31.93
C GLY A 949 22.94 25.67 32.03
N SER A 950 22.42 25.05 30.97
CA SER A 950 21.13 24.35 30.91
C SER A 950 20.97 23.29 32.00
N ASP A 951 22.04 22.56 32.37
CA ASP A 951 22.02 21.56 33.45
C ASP A 951 21.57 22.15 34.80
N LYS A 952 21.94 23.41 35.07
CA LYS A 952 21.54 24.15 36.29
C LYS A 952 20.13 24.74 36.20
N MET A 953 19.51 24.68 35.02
CA MET A 953 18.18 25.18 34.70
C MET A 953 17.24 24.02 34.28
N ASN A 954 17.36 22.85 34.93
CA ASN A 954 16.53 21.66 34.64
C ASN A 954 16.56 21.18 33.17
N GLY A 955 17.68 21.40 32.46
CA GLY A 955 17.84 21.06 31.06
C GLY A 955 17.17 22.04 30.11
N LEU A 956 16.90 23.28 30.54
CA LEU A 956 16.31 24.33 29.72
C LEU A 956 17.39 25.12 28.94
N CYS A 957 17.15 25.33 27.65
CA CYS A 957 17.86 26.33 26.85
C CYS A 957 16.88 27.39 26.36
N ARG A 958 17.23 28.68 26.47
CA ARG A 958 16.37 29.79 26.03
C ARG A 958 16.11 29.68 24.51
N LEU A 959 14.89 29.96 24.05
CA LEU A 959 14.47 29.62 22.68
C LEU A 959 15.35 30.26 21.59
N ASP A 960 15.75 31.52 21.74
CA ASP A 960 16.67 32.19 20.82
C ASP A 960 18.05 31.52 20.77
N LYS A 961 18.52 30.98 21.90
CA LYS A 961 19.80 30.27 22.02
C LYS A 961 19.73 28.87 21.45
N PHE A 962 18.61 28.17 21.62
CA PHE A 962 18.36 26.92 20.90
C PHE A 962 18.31 27.15 19.38
N VAL A 963 17.58 28.18 18.91
CA VAL A 963 17.53 28.56 17.48
C VAL A 963 18.91 29.00 16.96
N GLN A 964 19.78 29.52 17.82
CA GLN A 964 21.17 29.86 17.48
C GLN A 964 22.06 28.60 17.37
N SER A 965 22.01 27.65 18.30
CA SER A 965 22.84 26.44 18.28
C SER A 965 22.55 25.50 17.11
N GLN A 966 21.31 25.51 16.60
CA GLN A 966 20.93 24.75 15.41
C GLN A 966 21.45 25.34 14.08
N ALA A 967 22.47 26.21 14.12
CA ALA A 967 23.10 26.82 12.95
C ALA A 967 23.54 25.80 11.87
N TYR A 968 23.99 24.61 12.27
CA TYR A 968 24.36 23.55 11.31
C TYR A 968 23.18 23.09 10.44
N ALA A 969 22.04 22.77 11.04
CA ALA A 969 20.84 22.37 10.29
C ALA A 969 20.29 23.52 9.44
N ARG A 970 20.27 24.74 10.01
CA ARG A 970 19.81 25.97 9.33
C ARG A 970 20.66 26.39 8.12
N GLN A 971 21.90 25.91 8.03
CA GLN A 971 22.80 26.11 6.88
C GLN A 971 22.71 24.97 5.85
N GLY A 972 21.82 23.99 6.05
CA GLY A 972 21.73 22.78 5.23
C GLY A 972 22.83 21.74 5.49
N GLY A 973 23.57 21.88 6.60
CA GLY A 973 24.68 21.00 6.97
C GLY A 973 25.74 20.89 5.88
N ASN A 974 25.93 19.67 5.38
CA ASN A 974 26.76 19.35 4.20
C ASN A 974 25.92 18.61 3.14
N PHE A 975 24.62 18.92 3.04
CA PHE A 975 23.69 18.18 2.17
C PHE A 975 24.03 18.28 0.67
N THR A 976 24.78 19.30 0.26
CA THR A 976 25.34 19.41 -1.11
C THR A 976 26.24 18.23 -1.47
N ALA A 977 26.94 17.63 -0.50
CA ALA A 977 27.76 16.43 -0.71
C ALA A 977 26.94 15.16 -1.01
N CYS A 978 25.60 15.20 -0.94
CA CYS A 978 24.75 14.12 -1.46
C CYS A 978 24.83 13.96 -2.99
N PHE A 979 25.30 15.00 -3.69
CA PHE A 979 25.25 15.14 -5.15
C PHE A 979 26.62 15.50 -5.78
N GLN A 980 27.71 15.29 -5.02
CA GLN A 980 29.10 15.46 -5.44
C GLN A 980 29.77 14.09 -5.62
#